data_AF-E1QWE8-F1
#
_entry.id   AF-E1QWE8-F1
#
_cell.length_a   1.000
_cell.length_b   1.000
_cell.length_c   1.000
_cell.angle_alpha   90.00
_cell.angle_beta   90.00
_cell.angle_gamma   90.00
#
_symmetry.space_group_name_H-M   'P 1'
#
loop_
_entity.id
_entity.type
_entity.pdbx_description
1 polymer ?
#
loop_
_entity_poly.entity_id
_entity_poly.type
_entity_poly.pdbx_seq_one_letter_code
_entity_poly.pdbx_strand_id
1 'polypeptide(L)'
;MDVTLARRRSALTVLVGTLVLAASLLLSGCASEPAAPDPAASADGYTTVKEGTLTVVSDLANPPFDYMEDGVAKGFEVELMQELAQKMGLECEFLPPLKFDSIIPTIQQGGKADVGASNFTITDERRQEIDFTDAYIDSNQGIVTSAQLADSVSADVSALDDATSSIAVQAGTTGESWARENLPRATVVALDDPIQALTGVQTGLYAAAIADLPVMRYECLNAYTDLKVAREIATGEQYGIVVSKANPGLTSALDAALASCREDGTLSTLEAKWFGESEESGAPTPAATSTSQPSPATGAAGGAGTIEVQKATARPNESGGSGVIGAMNTRLTWEGTVNVDGGISSVTLSLPEGSTFEGSTTRVTVLDGLNRLNVDGDAKASGSSVTVSFAAPVPAGSLLRLEVTDMQFPAEGGAYVVGGSYTTAAGTEAKLEDSPSISVIANTPVQQVVNWLDGQGWVAAWNSVPFLGMFFKPQLLVTSFVSLFGGWLVCLGIVIVAYPFAILLGLLFAIMKISGVRLARGVAAVYINVLRGTPLFLQIYIMFFGLPMMGINIDNNVLGVMVMAINSSAYLAEIFRAGIQSIPQGQYEAAASLGMNRAQTMLSIILPQTVRRVIPTVTSDFITSYKDTSLLSSVGVMELMMFSKNLTTVSGNITPYMAAAIYYLIVTLPLIRIVSLVERRLANAERGGGTRPKAASASGRGASHTVGEKTASSYHAQGRDASWESGMHGALDVLTGPFRTHPASSEV
;
A
#
# COMPACT_ATOMS: atom_id res chain seq x y z
N MET A 1 29.50 -55.06 2.98
CA MET A 1 28.08 -54.72 2.77
C MET A 1 27.80 -53.42 3.53
N ASP A 2 28.69 -52.42 3.39
CA ASP A 2 28.89 -51.40 4.43
C ASP A 2 28.93 -49.95 3.91
N VAL A 3 28.98 -49.75 2.59
CA VAL A 3 29.01 -48.40 2.00
C VAL A 3 27.60 -47.83 1.81
N THR A 4 26.60 -48.69 1.68
CA THR A 4 25.17 -48.31 1.54
C THR A 4 24.52 -47.95 2.88
N LEU A 5 24.97 -48.53 3.99
CA LEU A 5 24.53 -48.19 5.34
C LEU A 5 25.11 -46.85 5.82
N ALA A 6 26.36 -46.53 5.44
CA ALA A 6 26.97 -45.23 5.75
C ALA A 6 26.25 -44.07 5.02
N ARG A 7 25.92 -44.22 3.73
CA ARG A 7 25.19 -43.19 2.97
C ARG A 7 23.75 -42.97 3.46
N ARG A 8 23.05 -44.02 3.89
CA ARG A 8 21.71 -43.87 4.49
C ARG A 8 21.77 -43.21 5.86
N ARG A 9 22.78 -43.51 6.68
CA ARG A 9 22.99 -42.82 7.96
C ARG A 9 23.35 -41.35 7.76
N SER A 10 24.24 -41.01 6.84
CA SER A 10 24.57 -39.61 6.55
C SER A 10 23.40 -38.81 5.96
N ALA A 11 22.58 -39.40 5.09
CA ALA A 11 21.37 -38.75 4.59
C ALA A 11 20.31 -38.56 5.69
N LEU A 12 20.15 -39.53 6.61
CA LEU A 12 19.28 -39.37 7.78
C LEU A 12 19.84 -38.35 8.78
N THR A 13 21.17 -38.26 8.95
CA THR A 13 21.79 -37.32 9.89
C THR A 13 21.76 -35.90 9.33
N VAL A 14 21.82 -35.73 8.01
CA VAL A 14 21.63 -34.44 7.34
C VAL A 14 20.16 -34.03 7.31
N LEU A 15 19.20 -34.96 7.11
CA LEU A 15 17.76 -34.68 7.17
C LEU A 15 17.28 -34.40 8.60
N VAL A 16 17.76 -35.16 9.60
CA VAL A 16 17.52 -34.88 11.03
C VAL A 16 18.27 -33.61 11.45
N GLY A 17 19.46 -33.35 10.93
CA GLY A 17 20.20 -32.11 11.18
C GLY A 17 19.52 -30.87 10.58
N THR A 18 18.87 -30.98 9.41
CA THR A 18 18.09 -29.86 8.82
C THR A 18 16.70 -29.71 9.45
N LEU A 19 16.07 -30.80 9.89
CA LEU A 19 14.84 -30.72 10.70
C LEU A 19 15.11 -30.20 12.11
N VAL A 20 16.27 -30.49 12.71
CA VAL A 20 16.68 -29.92 14.01
C VAL A 20 17.12 -28.46 13.86
N LEU A 21 17.68 -28.04 12.71
CA LEU A 21 17.99 -26.62 12.46
C LEU A 21 16.74 -25.78 12.11
N ALA A 22 15.79 -26.36 11.37
CA ALA A 22 14.48 -25.75 11.11
C ALA A 22 13.58 -25.76 12.36
N ALA A 23 13.68 -26.80 13.19
CA ALA A 23 13.04 -26.83 14.50
C ALA A 23 13.74 -25.87 15.48
N SER A 24 15.07 -25.68 15.45
CA SER A 24 15.74 -24.68 16.29
C SER A 24 15.49 -23.24 15.84
N LEU A 25 15.14 -23.01 14.58
CA LEU A 25 14.63 -21.72 14.08
C LEU A 25 13.12 -21.52 14.36
N LEU A 26 12.38 -22.60 14.65
CA LEU A 26 10.98 -22.57 15.12
C LEU A 26 10.84 -22.73 16.65
N LEU A 27 11.93 -23.04 17.37
CA LEU A 27 12.00 -23.17 18.83
C LEU A 27 12.89 -22.10 19.48
N SER A 28 13.57 -21.23 18.70
CA SER A 28 14.15 -19.98 19.21
C SER A 28 13.13 -18.83 19.28
N GLY A 29 11.85 -19.10 18.95
CA GLY A 29 10.71 -18.23 19.28
C GLY A 29 10.08 -18.53 20.65
N CYS A 30 10.71 -19.39 21.46
CA CYS A 30 10.35 -19.62 22.86
C CYS A 30 11.53 -19.30 23.78
N ALA A 31 12.23 -18.19 23.53
CA ALA A 31 12.67 -17.39 24.66
C ALA A 31 11.46 -16.53 24.99
N SER A 32 10.85 -16.77 26.15
CA SER A 32 10.02 -15.75 26.76
C SER A 32 10.86 -14.48 26.83
N GLU A 33 10.59 -13.51 25.96
CA GLU A 33 10.68 -12.12 26.38
C GLU A 33 10.01 -12.08 27.76
N PRO A 34 10.62 -11.42 28.76
CA PRO A 34 9.91 -11.24 30.01
C PRO A 34 8.56 -10.66 29.62
N ALA A 35 7.48 -11.39 29.96
CA ALA A 35 6.14 -10.92 29.72
C ALA A 35 6.13 -9.48 30.21
N ALA A 36 5.71 -8.54 29.33
CA ALA A 36 5.40 -7.20 29.79
C ALA A 36 4.55 -7.39 31.06
N PRO A 37 4.92 -6.78 32.18
CA PRO A 37 4.18 -6.97 33.42
C PRO A 37 2.70 -6.75 33.10
N ASP A 38 1.84 -7.66 33.56
CA ASP A 38 0.39 -7.46 33.46
C ASP A 38 0.12 -6.03 33.94
N PRO A 39 -0.57 -5.18 33.14
CA PRO A 39 -0.77 -3.79 33.49
C PRO A 39 -1.40 -3.73 34.88
N ALA A 40 -0.63 -3.20 35.84
CA ALA A 40 -1.08 -3.09 37.21
C ALA A 40 -2.29 -2.13 37.19
N ALA A 41 -3.43 -2.61 37.64
CA ALA A 41 -4.56 -1.73 37.92
C ALA A 41 -4.11 -0.73 39.01
N SER A 42 -3.98 0.54 38.64
CA SER A 42 -3.74 1.59 39.63
C SER A 42 -4.95 1.68 40.57
N ALA A 43 -4.74 2.18 41.79
CA ALA A 43 -5.84 2.46 42.72
C ALA A 43 -6.85 3.47 42.15
N ASP A 44 -6.48 4.19 41.07
CA ASP A 44 -7.23 5.25 40.40
C ASP A 44 -8.02 4.78 39.17
N GLY A 45 -8.10 3.46 38.91
CA GLY A 45 -9.03 2.89 37.92
C GLY A 45 -8.54 2.89 36.47
N TYR A 46 -7.25 3.14 36.22
CA TYR A 46 -6.61 3.04 34.91
C TYR A 46 -5.31 2.23 34.96
N THR A 47 -4.80 1.84 33.79
CA THR A 47 -3.55 1.09 33.65
C THR A 47 -2.48 1.90 32.92
N THR A 48 -1.22 1.70 33.27
CA THR A 48 -0.06 2.16 32.49
C THR A 48 0.83 1.00 32.06
N VAL A 49 1.57 1.14 30.95
CA VAL A 49 2.53 0.15 30.44
C VAL A 49 3.69 -0.04 31.41
N LYS A 50 4.14 1.04 32.04
CA LYS A 50 5.15 1.05 33.09
C LYS A 50 4.56 1.66 34.35
N GLU A 51 4.59 0.91 35.45
CA GLU A 51 4.02 1.35 36.72
C GLU A 51 4.64 2.68 37.17
N GLY A 52 3.79 3.68 37.47
CA GLY A 52 4.21 5.02 37.88
C GLY A 52 4.71 5.93 36.74
N THR A 53 4.62 5.51 35.49
CA THR A 53 5.08 6.27 34.32
C THR A 53 4.00 6.38 33.26
N LEU A 54 3.77 7.58 32.75
CA LEU A 54 3.00 7.86 31.54
C LEU A 54 3.96 7.78 30.33
N THR A 55 3.85 6.70 29.57
CA THR A 55 4.70 6.43 28.41
C THR A 55 4.07 7.05 27.16
N VAL A 56 4.72 8.05 26.59
CA VAL A 56 4.22 8.83 25.46
C VAL A 56 4.93 8.42 24.18
N VAL A 57 4.16 8.21 23.10
CA VAL A 57 4.71 8.08 21.75
C VAL A 57 4.29 9.30 20.91
N SER A 58 5.23 9.79 20.11
CA SER A 58 5.12 11.05 19.38
C SER A 58 6.04 11.02 18.16
N ASP A 59 5.76 11.85 17.16
CA ASP A 59 6.61 12.00 15.99
C ASP A 59 7.81 12.90 16.28
N LEU A 60 7.65 13.87 17.20
CA LEU A 60 8.71 14.78 17.62
C LEU A 60 9.37 15.48 16.41
N ALA A 61 8.54 15.91 15.46
CA ALA A 61 8.94 16.60 14.22
C ALA A 61 8.08 17.83 13.88
N ASN A 62 7.21 18.28 14.80
CA ASN A 62 6.20 19.31 14.58
C ASN A 62 6.38 20.53 15.52
N PRO A 63 7.48 21.30 15.40
CA PRO A 63 7.61 22.51 16.20
C PRO A 63 6.49 23.53 15.87
N PRO A 64 5.94 24.24 16.86
CA PRO A 64 6.40 24.30 18.25
C PRO A 64 5.71 23.30 19.20
N PHE A 65 4.98 22.29 18.70
CA PHE A 65 4.22 21.33 19.52
C PHE A 65 5.11 20.24 20.14
N ASP A 66 5.78 19.46 19.29
CA ASP A 66 6.57 18.31 19.70
C ASP A 66 7.74 18.17 18.72
N TYR A 67 8.96 18.36 19.20
CA TYR A 67 10.15 18.26 18.36
C TYR A 67 11.40 17.86 19.14
N MET A 68 12.36 17.27 18.44
CA MET A 68 13.68 16.97 19.01
C MET A 68 14.63 18.15 18.80
N GLU A 69 15.23 18.64 19.89
CA GLU A 69 16.32 19.61 19.86
C GLU A 69 17.46 19.11 20.75
N ASP A 70 18.67 18.99 20.20
CA ASP A 70 19.86 18.47 20.89
C ASP A 70 19.67 17.11 21.58
N GLY A 71 18.81 16.25 21.00
CA GLY A 71 18.51 14.93 21.55
C GLY A 71 17.50 14.95 22.71
N VAL A 72 16.83 16.08 22.95
CA VAL A 72 15.80 16.24 23.99
C VAL A 72 14.47 16.63 23.33
N ALA A 73 13.39 15.98 23.74
CA ALA A 73 12.04 16.34 23.33
C ALA A 73 11.66 17.71 23.93
N LYS A 74 11.12 18.61 23.09
CA LYS A 74 10.65 19.94 23.47
C LYS A 74 9.37 20.29 22.72
N GLY A 75 8.69 21.32 23.21
CA GLY A 75 7.50 21.89 22.58
C GLY A 75 6.33 21.98 23.54
N PHE A 76 5.28 22.66 23.09
CA PHE A 76 4.04 22.85 23.84
C PHE A 76 3.43 21.53 24.32
N GLU A 77 3.32 20.54 23.44
CA GLU A 77 2.68 19.26 23.78
C GLU A 77 3.58 18.40 24.67
N VAL A 78 4.91 18.51 24.51
CA VAL A 78 5.86 17.86 25.42
C VAL A 78 5.71 18.37 26.86
N GLU A 79 5.61 19.69 27.03
CA GLU A 79 5.41 20.31 28.35
C GLU A 79 4.00 20.04 28.90
N LEU A 80 2.98 20.04 28.03
CA LEU A 80 1.62 19.65 28.41
C LEU A 80 1.59 18.22 28.97
N MET A 81 2.21 17.26 28.28
CA MET A 81 2.26 15.87 28.73
C MET A 81 3.00 15.71 30.07
N GLN A 82 4.03 16.53 30.33
CA GLN A 82 4.73 16.54 31.62
C GLN A 82 3.84 17.08 32.75
N GLU A 83 3.11 18.17 32.52
CA GLU A 83 2.16 18.73 33.49
C GLU A 83 1.01 17.76 33.80
N LEU A 84 0.47 17.10 32.77
CA LEU A 84 -0.58 16.08 32.93
C LEU A 84 -0.09 14.88 33.75
N ALA A 85 1.09 14.34 33.42
CA ALA A 85 1.70 13.26 34.19
C ALA A 85 1.91 13.68 35.66
N GLN A 86 2.43 14.89 35.90
CA GLN A 86 2.65 15.41 37.24
C GLN A 86 1.35 15.52 38.06
N LYS A 87 0.26 16.03 37.46
CA LYS A 87 -1.06 16.11 38.10
C LYS A 87 -1.66 14.75 38.41
N MET A 88 -1.31 13.74 37.61
CA MET A 88 -1.69 12.35 37.84
C MET A 88 -0.74 11.62 38.80
N GLY A 89 0.33 12.27 39.28
CA GLY A 89 1.33 11.66 40.16
C GLY A 89 2.26 10.66 39.44
N LEU A 90 2.41 10.78 38.12
CA LEU A 90 3.21 9.92 37.26
C LEU A 90 4.48 10.65 36.78
N GLU A 91 5.52 9.87 36.45
CA GLU A 91 6.63 10.36 35.62
C GLU A 91 6.22 10.38 34.13
N CYS A 92 6.79 11.28 33.33
CA CYS A 92 6.54 11.34 31.88
C CYS A 92 7.76 10.84 31.11
N GLU A 93 7.58 9.84 30.24
CA GLU A 93 8.65 9.24 29.43
C GLU A 93 8.24 9.21 27.96
N PHE A 94 9.01 9.88 27.10
CA PHE A 94 8.83 9.80 25.65
C PHE A 94 9.64 8.63 25.07
N LEU A 95 8.98 7.80 24.27
CA LEU A 95 9.65 6.79 23.46
C LEU A 95 10.45 7.44 22.32
N PRO A 96 11.40 6.70 21.70
CA PRO A 96 12.03 7.15 20.48
C PRO A 96 11.00 7.58 19.42
N PRO A 97 11.27 8.66 18.65
CA PRO A 97 10.35 9.18 17.64
C PRO A 97 9.80 8.09 16.73
N LEU A 98 8.48 8.13 16.50
CA LEU A 98 7.78 7.23 15.61
C LEU A 98 7.00 8.05 14.58
N LYS A 99 7.06 7.65 13.32
CA LYS A 99 6.30 8.29 12.24
C LYS A 99 4.83 8.47 12.64
N PHE A 100 4.29 9.65 12.33
CA PHE A 100 2.93 10.04 12.69
C PHE A 100 1.87 8.96 12.36
N ASP A 101 1.93 8.38 11.16
CA ASP A 101 1.00 7.36 10.67
C ASP A 101 1.00 6.04 11.47
N SER A 102 2.02 5.83 12.30
CA SER A 102 2.24 4.61 13.06
C SER A 102 1.88 4.76 14.55
N ILE A 103 1.57 5.97 15.02
CA ILE A 103 1.24 6.25 16.43
C ILE A 103 -0.09 5.59 16.83
N ILE A 104 -1.19 5.84 16.11
CA ILE A 104 -2.49 5.23 16.41
C ILE A 104 -2.41 3.68 16.40
N PRO A 105 -1.83 3.03 15.36
CA PRO A 105 -1.62 1.58 15.38
C PRO A 105 -0.83 1.08 16.59
N THR A 106 0.14 1.86 17.09
CA THR A 106 0.94 1.50 18.27
C THR A 106 0.10 1.54 19.55
N ILE A 107 -0.73 2.57 19.74
CA ILE A 107 -1.63 2.66 20.90
C ILE A 107 -2.74 1.60 20.83
N GLN A 108 -3.26 1.31 19.64
CA GLN A 108 -4.24 0.23 19.43
C GLN A 108 -3.66 -1.15 19.75
N GLN A 109 -2.43 -1.42 19.32
CA GLN A 109 -1.75 -2.68 19.60
C GLN A 109 -1.56 -2.89 21.12
N GLY A 110 -1.34 -1.80 21.87
CA GLY A 110 -1.09 -1.82 23.30
C GLY A 110 0.30 -2.36 23.69
N GLY A 111 0.65 -2.22 24.97
CA GLY A 111 1.86 -2.79 25.56
C GLY A 111 3.19 -2.08 25.28
N LYS A 112 3.19 -1.03 24.44
CA LYS A 112 4.39 -0.22 24.14
C LYS A 112 4.33 1.19 24.72
N ALA A 113 3.21 1.86 24.57
CA ALA A 113 2.97 3.22 25.05
C ALA A 113 1.55 3.33 25.62
N ASP A 114 1.35 4.31 26.48
CA ASP A 114 0.07 4.61 27.12
C ASP A 114 -0.78 5.53 26.26
N VAL A 115 -0.13 6.54 25.66
CA VAL A 115 -0.78 7.63 24.92
C VAL A 115 0.03 8.07 23.71
N GLY A 116 -0.67 8.56 22.69
CA GLY A 116 -0.08 9.26 21.55
C GLY A 116 -0.30 10.77 21.67
N ALA A 117 0.78 11.55 21.59
CA ALA A 117 0.73 13.01 21.67
C ALA A 117 1.62 13.60 20.57
N SER A 118 0.98 14.03 19.48
CA SER A 118 1.62 14.68 18.33
C SER A 118 0.50 15.41 17.59
N ASN A 119 -0.02 16.50 18.18
CA ASN A 119 -1.06 17.41 17.65
C ASN A 119 -2.21 16.72 16.87
N PHE A 120 -2.74 15.62 17.41
CA PHE A 120 -3.73 14.81 16.72
C PHE A 120 -5.08 15.52 16.60
N THR A 121 -5.49 15.86 15.37
CA THR A 121 -6.87 16.25 15.09
C THR A 121 -7.86 15.17 15.50
N ILE A 122 -8.78 15.52 16.39
CA ILE A 122 -9.91 14.68 16.77
C ILE A 122 -10.87 14.65 15.59
N THR A 123 -11.05 13.47 14.99
CA THR A 123 -12.03 13.27 13.92
C THR A 123 -12.98 12.14 14.29
N ASP A 124 -14.19 12.19 13.74
CA ASP A 124 -15.20 11.15 13.99
C ASP A 124 -14.74 9.80 13.43
N GLU A 125 -13.93 9.79 12.36
CA GLU A 125 -13.31 8.57 11.82
C GLU A 125 -12.28 7.97 12.77
N ARG A 126 -11.35 8.79 13.30
CA ARG A 126 -10.36 8.29 14.28
C ARG A 126 -11.06 7.80 15.54
N ARG A 127 -12.09 8.50 16.01
CA ARG A 127 -12.94 8.08 17.16
C ARG A 127 -13.63 6.74 16.96
N GLN A 128 -13.77 6.21 15.74
CA GLN A 128 -14.28 4.85 15.54
C GLN A 128 -13.26 3.80 16.03
N GLU A 129 -11.98 4.06 15.85
CA GLU A 129 -10.91 3.07 16.09
C GLU A 129 -10.08 3.33 17.34
N ILE A 130 -10.03 4.57 17.83
CA ILE A 130 -9.25 4.99 19.00
C ILE A 130 -10.04 5.97 19.89
N ASP A 131 -9.60 6.16 21.13
CA ASP A 131 -10.20 7.14 22.05
C ASP A 131 -9.38 8.44 22.08
N PHE A 132 -10.00 9.53 22.51
CA PHE A 132 -9.36 10.84 22.64
C PHE A 132 -9.75 11.50 23.95
N THR A 133 -8.84 12.29 24.50
CA THR A 133 -9.19 13.28 25.53
C THR A 133 -10.08 14.38 24.94
N ASP A 134 -10.64 15.21 25.83
CA ASP A 134 -11.16 16.52 25.48
C ASP A 134 -10.08 17.33 24.73
N ALA A 135 -10.54 18.15 23.78
CA ALA A 135 -9.65 18.97 22.98
C ALA A 135 -8.86 19.93 23.88
N TYR A 136 -7.55 20.07 23.67
CA TYR A 136 -6.73 21.01 24.41
C TYR A 136 -6.50 22.33 23.65
N ILE A 137 -6.46 22.30 22.31
CA ILE A 137 -6.30 23.50 21.46
C ILE A 137 -7.15 23.37 20.18
N ASP A 138 -7.64 24.51 19.68
CA ASP A 138 -8.27 24.62 18.36
C ASP A 138 -7.24 25.13 17.34
N SER A 139 -7.32 24.65 16.10
CA SER A 139 -6.36 24.95 15.05
C SER A 139 -7.00 24.94 13.65
N ASN A 140 -6.18 25.26 12.66
CA ASN A 140 -6.50 25.27 11.25
C ASN A 140 -5.32 24.70 10.46
N GLN A 141 -5.48 24.48 9.15
CA GLN A 141 -4.38 24.08 8.27
C GLN A 141 -3.79 25.31 7.55
N GLY A 142 -2.49 25.29 7.26
CA GLY A 142 -1.78 26.33 6.50
C GLY A 142 -1.26 25.79 5.18
N ILE A 143 -1.43 26.54 4.09
CA ILE A 143 -0.77 26.30 2.81
C ILE A 143 0.47 27.17 2.73
N VAL A 144 1.64 26.55 2.66
CA VAL A 144 2.92 27.25 2.47
C VAL A 144 3.39 27.12 1.04
N THR A 145 3.81 28.23 0.44
CA THR A 145 4.37 28.30 -0.90
C THR A 145 5.59 29.20 -0.95
N SER A 146 6.27 29.23 -2.10
CA SER A 146 7.26 30.27 -2.39
C SER A 146 6.62 31.67 -2.41
N ALA A 147 7.39 32.70 -2.08
CA ALA A 147 6.89 34.08 -2.10
C ALA A 147 6.31 34.51 -3.46
N GLN A 148 6.74 33.90 -4.57
CA GLN A 148 6.25 34.16 -5.91
C GLN A 148 4.85 33.59 -6.16
N LEU A 149 4.51 32.45 -5.55
CA LEU A 149 3.24 31.76 -5.72
C LEU A 149 2.21 32.17 -4.64
N ALA A 150 2.67 32.76 -3.54
CA ALA A 150 1.86 33.10 -2.39
C ALA A 150 0.66 34.00 -2.73
N ASP A 151 0.86 35.06 -3.52
CA ASP A 151 -0.22 36.00 -3.85
C ASP A 151 -1.32 35.34 -4.70
N SER A 152 -0.95 34.48 -5.67
CA SER A 152 -1.92 33.75 -6.48
C SER A 152 -2.72 32.72 -5.67
N VAL A 153 -2.05 32.00 -4.77
CA VAL A 153 -2.69 30.97 -3.94
C VAL A 153 -3.55 31.60 -2.84
N SER A 154 -3.12 32.76 -2.33
CA SER A 154 -3.93 33.55 -1.40
C SER A 154 -5.24 34.01 -2.05
N ALA A 155 -5.22 34.35 -3.34
CA ALA A 155 -6.41 34.78 -4.07
C ALA A 155 -7.31 33.61 -4.45
N ASP A 156 -6.73 32.51 -4.95
CA ASP A 156 -7.45 31.33 -5.40
C ASP A 156 -6.60 30.07 -5.21
N VAL A 157 -7.02 29.21 -4.29
CA VAL A 157 -6.30 27.96 -3.96
C VAL A 157 -6.37 26.96 -5.11
N SER A 158 -7.37 27.06 -6.01
CA SER A 158 -7.47 26.19 -7.19
C SER A 158 -6.33 26.40 -8.19
N ALA A 159 -5.54 27.47 -8.04
CA ALA A 159 -4.28 27.65 -8.75
C ALA A 159 -3.27 26.52 -8.51
N LEU A 160 -3.42 25.75 -7.42
CA LEU A 160 -2.62 24.56 -7.12
C LEU A 160 -3.23 23.27 -7.69
N ASP A 161 -4.48 23.28 -8.14
CA ASP A 161 -5.20 22.09 -8.61
C ASP A 161 -4.92 21.82 -10.09
N ASP A 162 -3.67 21.50 -10.44
CA ASP A 162 -3.29 21.15 -11.81
C ASP A 162 -2.33 19.96 -11.87
N ALA A 163 -2.33 19.25 -13.00
CA ALA A 163 -1.59 18.00 -13.18
C ALA A 163 -0.06 18.14 -13.09
N THR A 164 0.47 19.36 -13.13
CA THR A 164 1.91 19.64 -12.99
C THR A 164 2.29 20.07 -11.58
N SER A 165 1.33 20.52 -10.78
CA SER A 165 1.53 20.86 -9.38
C SER A 165 1.73 19.61 -8.52
N SER A 166 2.73 19.68 -7.64
CA SER A 166 2.96 18.68 -6.61
C SER A 166 2.84 19.33 -5.23
N ILE A 167 2.04 18.72 -4.37
CA ILE A 167 1.65 19.25 -3.06
C ILE A 167 2.19 18.30 -2.00
N ALA A 168 3.13 18.79 -1.19
CA ALA A 168 3.71 18.00 -0.12
C ALA A 168 2.84 18.07 1.14
N VAL A 169 2.63 16.91 1.75
CA VAL A 169 1.85 16.76 2.97
C VAL A 169 2.50 15.70 3.83
N GLN A 170 2.32 15.77 5.15
CA GLN A 170 2.71 14.67 6.03
C GLN A 170 1.70 13.52 5.91
N ALA A 171 2.19 12.29 5.82
CA ALA A 171 1.37 11.09 5.67
C ALA A 171 0.44 10.86 6.87
N GLY A 172 -0.81 10.46 6.61
CA GLY A 172 -1.79 10.12 7.64
C GLY A 172 -2.48 11.32 8.30
N THR A 173 -2.23 12.54 7.80
CA THR A 173 -2.75 13.78 8.38
C THR A 173 -4.09 14.22 7.77
N THR A 174 -4.78 15.11 8.49
CA THR A 174 -5.95 15.85 7.99
C THR A 174 -5.56 16.82 6.86
N GLY A 175 -4.34 17.37 6.88
CA GLY A 175 -3.76 18.14 5.78
C GLY A 175 -3.62 17.33 4.48
N GLU A 176 -3.11 16.10 4.56
CA GLU A 176 -3.10 15.17 3.41
C GLU A 176 -4.51 14.93 2.89
N SER A 177 -5.42 14.60 3.81
CA SER A 177 -6.80 14.33 3.46
C SER A 177 -7.41 15.52 2.73
N TRP A 178 -7.22 16.73 3.26
CA TRP A 178 -7.70 17.98 2.68
C TRP A 178 -7.11 18.20 1.29
N ALA A 179 -5.80 18.02 1.10
CA ALA A 179 -5.15 18.17 -0.19
C ALA A 179 -5.74 17.22 -1.25
N ARG A 180 -5.93 15.94 -0.90
CA ARG A 180 -6.53 14.94 -1.80
C ARG A 180 -7.96 15.27 -2.20
N GLU A 181 -8.71 15.89 -1.30
CA GLU A 181 -10.12 16.24 -1.52
C GLU A 181 -10.28 17.54 -2.33
N ASN A 182 -9.43 18.53 -2.08
CA ASN A 182 -9.59 19.89 -2.60
C ASN A 182 -8.68 20.18 -3.81
N LEU A 183 -7.64 19.38 -4.01
CA LEU A 183 -6.69 19.48 -5.13
C LEU A 183 -6.59 18.14 -5.90
N PRO A 184 -7.72 17.57 -6.38
CA PRO A 184 -7.77 16.22 -6.95
C PRO A 184 -6.97 16.05 -8.25
N ARG A 185 -6.64 17.14 -8.95
CA ARG A 185 -5.81 17.12 -10.17
C ARG A 185 -4.32 17.29 -9.86
N ALA A 186 -3.96 17.75 -8.67
CA ALA A 186 -2.58 17.87 -8.25
C ALA A 186 -1.98 16.53 -7.79
N THR A 187 -0.66 16.40 -7.89
CA THR A 187 0.05 15.24 -7.33
C THR A 187 0.30 15.47 -5.84
N VAL A 188 -0.51 14.83 -4.99
CA VAL A 188 -0.27 14.85 -3.52
C VAL A 188 0.84 13.87 -3.16
N VAL A 189 1.93 14.41 -2.61
CA VAL A 189 3.12 13.67 -2.18
C VAL A 189 3.11 13.57 -0.66
N ALA A 190 2.83 12.38 -0.15
CA ALA A 190 2.88 12.09 1.28
C ALA A 190 4.33 11.85 1.72
N LEU A 191 4.77 12.56 2.75
CA LEU A 191 6.12 12.54 3.32
C LEU A 191 6.06 12.17 4.81
N ASP A 192 7.22 11.90 5.38
CA ASP A 192 7.31 11.43 6.77
C ASP A 192 7.04 12.55 7.79
N ASP A 193 7.44 13.79 7.50
CA ASP A 193 7.34 14.94 8.40
C ASP A 193 7.10 16.28 7.63
N PRO A 194 6.55 17.32 8.29
CA PRO A 194 6.27 18.60 7.63
C PRO A 194 7.54 19.40 7.27
N ILE A 195 8.68 19.14 7.91
CA ILE A 195 9.95 19.80 7.62
C ILE A 195 10.46 19.38 6.24
N GLN A 196 10.37 18.10 5.89
CA GLN A 196 10.64 17.58 4.54
C GLN A 196 9.74 18.24 3.49
N ALA A 197 8.46 18.46 3.83
CA ALA A 197 7.52 19.13 2.94
C ALA A 197 7.97 20.58 2.66
N LEU A 198 8.31 21.33 3.70
CA LEU A 198 8.79 22.71 3.60
C LEU A 198 10.12 22.83 2.87
N THR A 199 11.09 21.96 3.15
CA THR A 199 12.36 21.89 2.40
C THR A 199 12.12 21.60 0.92
N GLY A 200 11.16 20.73 0.59
CA GLY A 200 10.81 20.47 -0.79
C GLY A 200 10.21 21.69 -1.49
N VAL A 201 9.38 22.50 -0.81
CA VAL A 201 8.89 23.78 -1.36
C VAL A 201 10.02 24.78 -1.53
N GLN A 202 10.90 24.93 -0.53
CA GLN A 202 12.05 25.84 -0.58
C GLN A 202 13.01 25.53 -1.74
N THR A 203 13.21 24.24 -2.02
CA THR A 203 14.07 23.79 -3.12
C THR A 203 13.38 23.80 -4.49
N GLY A 204 12.10 24.15 -4.54
CA GLY A 204 11.28 24.13 -5.75
C GLY A 204 10.90 22.72 -6.23
N LEU A 205 11.09 21.70 -5.39
CA LEU A 205 10.67 20.32 -5.66
C LEU A 205 9.14 20.19 -5.61
N TYR A 206 8.48 20.95 -4.71
CA TYR A 206 7.02 20.99 -4.56
C TYR A 206 6.48 22.41 -4.73
N ALA A 207 5.26 22.54 -5.23
CA ALA A 207 4.60 23.83 -5.41
C ALA A 207 4.10 24.41 -4.07
N ALA A 208 3.60 23.54 -3.20
CA ALA A 208 3.09 23.90 -1.89
C ALA A 208 3.31 22.79 -0.87
N ALA A 209 3.30 23.16 0.41
CA ALA A 209 3.21 22.27 1.56
C ALA A 209 1.93 22.57 2.34
N ILE A 210 1.26 21.54 2.85
CA ILE A 210 0.07 21.70 3.71
C ILE A 210 0.27 20.89 4.99
N ALA A 211 0.19 21.56 6.13
CA ALA A 211 0.06 20.97 7.46
C ALA A 211 -0.54 22.00 8.43
N ASP A 212 -0.53 21.68 9.72
CA ASP A 212 -1.07 22.53 10.78
C ASP A 212 -0.56 23.97 10.70
N LEU A 213 -1.48 24.92 10.79
CA LEU A 213 -1.19 26.34 10.66
C LEU A 213 -0.15 26.85 11.67
N PRO A 214 -0.19 26.47 12.97
CA PRO A 214 0.83 26.95 13.91
C PRO A 214 2.22 26.40 13.58
N VAL A 215 2.33 25.15 13.11
CA VAL A 215 3.59 24.55 12.64
C VAL A 215 4.12 25.34 11.44
N MET A 216 3.27 25.54 10.44
CA MET A 216 3.61 26.26 9.20
C MET A 216 4.04 27.71 9.47
N ARG A 217 3.35 28.41 10.38
CA ARG A 217 3.71 29.77 10.80
C ARG A 217 5.05 29.79 11.54
N TYR A 218 5.23 28.90 12.51
CA TYR A 218 6.46 28.82 13.29
C TYR A 218 7.68 28.56 12.39
N GLU A 219 7.55 27.61 11.47
CA GLU A 219 8.62 27.24 10.55
C GLU A 219 8.97 28.36 9.56
N CYS A 220 7.98 29.02 8.98
CA CYS A 220 8.23 30.17 8.10
C CYS A 220 8.86 31.35 8.84
N LEU A 221 8.60 31.52 10.15
CA LEU A 221 9.21 32.58 10.94
C LEU A 221 10.66 32.26 11.35
N ASN A 222 10.97 30.99 11.62
CA ASN A 222 12.24 30.62 12.25
C ASN A 222 13.27 29.99 11.30
N ALA A 223 12.86 29.13 10.36
CA ALA A 223 13.78 28.35 9.52
C ALA A 223 13.59 28.57 8.02
N TYR A 224 12.35 28.82 7.57
CA TYR A 224 11.97 28.94 6.17
C TYR A 224 11.49 30.36 5.81
N THR A 225 12.29 31.37 6.19
CA THR A 225 11.94 32.80 6.06
C THR A 225 11.73 33.32 4.63
N ASP A 226 12.10 32.54 3.63
CA ASP A 226 11.85 32.81 2.20
C ASP A 226 10.53 32.20 1.69
N LEU A 227 9.89 31.36 2.49
CA LEU A 227 8.55 30.83 2.25
C LEU A 227 7.49 31.70 2.91
N LYS A 228 6.23 31.54 2.47
CA LYS A 228 5.09 32.22 3.05
C LYS A 228 3.95 31.26 3.29
N VAL A 229 3.27 31.40 4.43
CA VAL A 229 1.91 30.88 4.61
C VAL A 229 0.99 31.67 3.68
N ALA A 230 0.73 31.13 2.50
CA ALA A 230 -0.03 31.76 1.42
C ALA A 230 -1.52 31.82 1.74
N ARG A 231 -2.05 30.81 2.43
CA ARG A 231 -3.47 30.73 2.77
C ARG A 231 -3.66 29.94 4.06
N GLU A 232 -4.54 30.44 4.91
CA GLU A 232 -5.12 29.69 6.01
C GLU A 232 -6.39 28.97 5.53
N ILE A 233 -6.50 27.69 5.85
CA ILE A 233 -7.67 26.86 5.58
C ILE A 233 -8.42 26.71 6.91
N ALA A 234 -9.64 27.23 6.97
CA ALA A 234 -10.50 27.14 8.15
C ALA A 234 -11.05 25.71 8.33
N THR A 235 -10.19 24.77 8.70
CA THR A 235 -10.55 23.37 8.97
C THR A 235 -11.25 23.20 10.31
N GLY A 236 -11.04 24.10 11.27
CA GLY A 236 -11.67 24.04 12.60
C GLY A 236 -11.24 22.81 13.38
N GLU A 237 -9.96 22.50 13.34
CA GLU A 237 -9.38 21.34 13.99
C GLU A 237 -9.38 21.49 15.49
N GLN A 238 -9.51 20.37 16.18
CA GLN A 238 -9.41 20.31 17.63
C GLN A 238 -8.40 19.21 17.95
N TYR A 239 -7.33 19.52 18.67
CA TYR A 239 -6.30 18.53 18.99
C TYR A 239 -6.57 17.86 20.34
N GLY A 240 -6.40 16.55 20.38
CA GLY A 240 -6.59 15.72 21.58
C GLY A 240 -5.51 14.65 21.70
N ILE A 241 -5.33 14.13 22.91
CA ILE A 241 -4.37 13.06 23.19
C ILE A 241 -5.00 11.73 22.82
N VAL A 242 -4.27 10.89 22.08
CA VAL A 242 -4.72 9.58 21.61
C VAL A 242 -4.61 8.57 22.76
N VAL A 243 -5.71 7.89 23.09
CA VAL A 243 -5.77 6.89 24.16
C VAL A 243 -6.40 5.58 23.65
N SER A 244 -5.96 4.44 24.15
CA SER A 244 -6.57 3.16 23.80
C SER A 244 -8.02 3.08 24.29
N LYS A 245 -8.96 2.69 23.43
CA LYS A 245 -10.35 2.39 23.82
C LYS A 245 -10.47 1.28 24.86
N ALA A 246 -9.43 0.46 25.01
CA ALA A 246 -9.36 -0.56 26.06
C ALA A 246 -9.06 0.04 27.45
N ASN A 247 -8.71 1.33 27.54
CA ASN A 247 -8.34 2.01 28.78
C ASN A 247 -9.10 3.35 28.98
N PRO A 248 -10.45 3.32 29.03
CA PRO A 248 -11.26 4.54 29.19
C PRO A 248 -11.05 5.26 30.53
N GLY A 249 -10.53 4.55 31.54
CA GLY A 249 -10.13 5.15 32.82
C GLY A 249 -8.96 6.12 32.65
N LEU A 250 -8.01 5.81 31.75
CA LEU A 250 -6.89 6.69 31.46
C LEU A 250 -7.35 7.96 30.75
N THR A 251 -8.27 7.85 29.78
CA THR A 251 -8.90 9.01 29.14
C THR A 251 -9.55 9.92 30.18
N SER A 252 -10.37 9.36 31.07
CA SER A 252 -11.06 10.12 32.12
C SER A 252 -10.08 10.82 33.09
N ALA A 253 -8.97 10.16 33.43
CA ALA A 253 -7.96 10.72 34.31
C ALA A 253 -7.17 11.87 33.63
N LEU A 254 -6.86 11.72 32.33
CA LEU A 254 -6.24 12.77 31.53
C LEU A 254 -7.18 13.97 31.35
N ASP A 255 -8.47 13.75 31.11
CA ASP A 255 -9.47 14.82 31.02
C ASP A 255 -9.59 15.61 32.33
N ALA A 256 -9.58 14.93 33.47
CA ALA A 256 -9.56 15.58 34.77
C ALA A 256 -8.28 16.42 34.98
N ALA A 257 -7.12 15.90 34.57
CA ALA A 257 -5.86 16.63 34.64
C ALA A 257 -5.83 17.84 33.67
N LEU A 258 -6.37 17.68 32.45
CA LEU A 258 -6.53 18.75 31.47
C LEU A 258 -7.48 19.85 31.98
N ALA A 259 -8.62 19.47 32.56
CA ALA A 259 -9.55 20.41 33.19
C ALA A 259 -8.87 21.19 34.32
N SER A 260 -8.06 20.52 35.15
CA SER A 260 -7.26 21.20 36.18
C SER A 260 -6.25 22.19 35.58
N CYS A 261 -5.57 21.84 34.48
CA CYS A 261 -4.66 22.76 33.76
C CYS A 261 -5.38 23.98 33.18
N ARG A 262 -6.65 23.82 32.77
CA ARG A 262 -7.49 24.94 32.30
C ARG A 262 -7.91 25.84 33.46
N GLU A 263 -8.30 25.26 34.60
CA GLU A 263 -8.79 26.01 35.76
C GLU A 263 -7.68 26.81 36.47
N ASP A 264 -6.46 26.26 36.56
CA ASP A 264 -5.34 26.92 37.25
C ASP A 264 -4.48 27.81 36.35
N GLY A 265 -4.79 27.88 35.04
CA GLY A 265 -4.11 28.72 34.06
C GLY A 265 -2.80 28.14 33.51
N THR A 266 -2.45 26.89 33.84
CA THR A 266 -1.28 26.21 33.28
C THR A 266 -1.36 26.14 31.76
N LEU A 267 -2.52 25.78 31.20
CA LEU A 267 -2.69 25.68 29.75
C LEU A 267 -2.50 27.03 29.06
N SER A 268 -3.10 28.11 29.57
CA SER A 268 -2.92 29.46 29.03
C SER A 268 -1.48 29.96 29.14
N THR A 269 -0.75 29.54 30.18
CA THR A 269 0.67 29.89 30.35
C THR A 269 1.53 29.18 29.30
N LEU A 270 1.26 27.90 29.04
CA LEU A 270 1.93 27.14 27.97
C LEU A 270 1.59 27.72 26.59
N GLU A 271 0.33 28.07 26.33
CA GLU A 271 -0.10 28.69 25.08
C GLU A 271 0.62 30.03 24.84
N ALA A 272 0.67 30.89 25.87
CA ALA A 272 1.36 32.17 25.78
C ALA A 272 2.88 32.01 25.55
N LYS A 273 3.50 31.00 26.16
CA LYS A 273 4.92 30.71 26.00
C LYS A 273 5.28 30.25 24.59
N TRP A 274 4.47 29.38 24.00
CA TRP A 274 4.80 28.70 22.74
C TRP A 274 4.18 29.36 21.50
N PHE A 275 3.08 30.10 21.66
CA PHE A 275 2.36 30.75 20.56
C PHE A 275 2.19 32.27 20.72
N GLY A 276 2.66 32.87 21.83
CA GLY A 276 2.59 34.31 22.06
C GLY A 276 3.58 35.11 21.22
N GLU A 277 3.18 36.30 20.77
CA GLU A 277 4.05 37.22 20.02
C GLU A 277 5.13 37.83 20.94
N SER A 278 6.41 37.61 20.64
CA SER A 278 7.52 38.31 21.30
C SER A 278 7.58 39.77 20.82
N GLU A 279 7.22 40.72 21.69
CA GLU A 279 7.53 42.14 21.50
C GLU A 279 9.04 42.37 21.52
N GLU A 280 9.73 42.27 20.38
CA GLU A 280 11.04 42.91 20.18
C GLU A 280 11.42 43.04 18.69
N SER A 281 10.84 44.03 18.00
CA SER A 281 11.52 44.78 16.93
C SER A 281 10.65 45.98 16.54
N GLY A 282 11.01 47.15 17.07
CA GLY A 282 10.29 48.40 16.84
C GLY A 282 10.24 48.81 15.37
N ALA A 283 9.03 48.90 14.84
CA ALA A 283 8.63 49.86 13.83
C ALA A 283 7.18 50.27 14.11
N PRO A 284 6.83 51.56 14.07
CA PRO A 284 5.54 52.02 14.56
C PRO A 284 4.42 51.53 13.66
N THR A 285 3.45 50.84 14.26
CA THR A 285 2.12 50.59 13.73
C THR A 285 1.52 51.92 13.24
N PRO A 286 1.20 52.10 11.95
CA PRO A 286 0.20 53.07 11.59
C PRO A 286 -1.12 52.47 12.03
N ALA A 287 -1.81 53.16 12.94
CA ALA A 287 -3.22 52.91 13.20
C ALA A 287 -3.95 52.78 11.86
N ALA A 288 -4.51 51.60 11.59
CA ALA A 288 -5.44 51.39 10.49
C ALA A 288 -6.72 52.18 10.82
N THR A 289 -6.64 53.45 10.49
CA THR A 289 -7.74 54.38 10.45
C THR A 289 -8.74 53.80 9.47
N SER A 290 -9.98 53.66 9.89
CA SER A 290 -11.14 53.40 9.05
C SER A 290 -11.23 54.47 7.95
N THR A 291 -10.57 54.23 6.82
CA THR A 291 -10.83 54.97 5.59
C THR A 291 -11.80 54.17 4.75
N SER A 292 -13.09 54.42 5.02
CA SER A 292 -14.12 54.32 4.02
C SER A 292 -13.71 55.16 2.81
N GLN A 293 -13.46 54.51 1.67
CA GLN A 293 -13.66 55.16 0.37
C GLN A 293 -14.49 54.26 -0.54
N PRO A 294 -15.41 54.87 -1.32
CA PRO A 294 -16.54 54.19 -1.90
C PRO A 294 -16.24 53.71 -3.32
N SER A 295 -16.62 52.47 -3.64
CA SER A 295 -16.76 52.05 -5.04
C SER A 295 -18.17 52.41 -5.53
N PRO A 296 -18.34 52.73 -6.82
CA PRO A 296 -19.30 53.72 -7.27
C PRO A 296 -20.75 53.24 -7.16
N ALA A 297 -21.59 54.15 -6.66
CA ALA A 297 -23.02 54.08 -6.85
C ALA A 297 -23.35 54.15 -8.34
N THR A 298 -23.68 53.00 -8.93
CA THR A 298 -24.58 52.93 -10.09
C THR A 298 -25.95 52.52 -9.56
N GLY A 299 -26.91 53.43 -9.72
CA GLY A 299 -28.23 53.32 -9.12
C GLY A 299 -29.11 52.21 -9.69
N ALA A 300 -30.04 51.80 -8.83
CA ALA A 300 -31.40 51.34 -9.12
C ALA A 300 -31.57 50.14 -10.08
N ALA A 301 -31.55 48.94 -9.50
CA ALA A 301 -32.59 47.92 -9.68
C ALA A 301 -32.54 46.96 -8.47
N GLY A 302 -33.68 46.66 -7.84
CA GLY A 302 -33.74 45.68 -6.75
C GLY A 302 -33.33 44.30 -7.26
N GLY A 303 -32.23 43.75 -6.75
CA GLY A 303 -31.76 42.41 -7.03
C GLY A 303 -31.56 41.65 -5.72
N ALA A 304 -32.23 40.52 -5.56
CA ALA A 304 -32.07 39.62 -4.43
C ALA A 304 -30.60 39.17 -4.33
N GLY A 305 -29.99 39.29 -3.14
CA GLY A 305 -28.66 38.75 -2.87
C GLY A 305 -28.63 37.22 -3.03
N THR A 306 -27.44 36.64 -3.18
CA THR A 306 -27.25 35.20 -3.47
C THR A 306 -26.45 34.49 -2.38
N ILE A 307 -26.45 33.16 -2.41
CA ILE A 307 -25.43 32.37 -1.70
C ILE A 307 -24.37 32.00 -2.73
N GLU A 308 -23.13 32.41 -2.48
CA GLU A 308 -21.99 32.04 -3.31
C GLU A 308 -21.49 30.67 -2.85
N VAL A 309 -21.69 29.64 -3.68
CA VAL A 309 -21.26 28.28 -3.37
C VAL A 309 -19.76 28.18 -3.56
N GLN A 310 -19.04 27.98 -2.46
CA GLN A 310 -17.58 27.92 -2.47
C GLN A 310 -17.09 26.48 -2.63
N LYS A 311 -17.80 25.52 -2.04
CA LYS A 311 -17.34 24.15 -1.95
C LYS A 311 -18.49 23.15 -1.87
N ALA A 312 -18.32 22.04 -2.56
CA ALA A 312 -19.00 20.80 -2.23
C ALA A 312 -18.03 19.65 -2.48
N THR A 313 -17.69 18.93 -1.42
CA THR A 313 -16.77 17.80 -1.47
C THR A 313 -17.35 16.62 -0.73
N ALA A 314 -16.91 15.42 -1.04
CA ALA A 314 -17.44 14.23 -0.40
C ALA A 314 -16.32 13.22 -0.07
N ARG A 315 -16.54 12.44 0.99
CA ARG A 315 -15.65 11.37 1.42
C ARG A 315 -16.41 10.15 1.94
N PRO A 316 -15.85 8.93 1.81
CA PRO A 316 -16.39 7.76 2.49
C PRO A 316 -16.51 8.00 4.00
N ASN A 317 -17.53 7.40 4.63
CA ASN A 317 -17.68 7.43 6.09
C ASN A 317 -16.70 6.49 6.83
N GLU A 318 -15.99 5.61 6.09
CA GLU A 318 -15.01 4.65 6.62
C GLU A 318 -13.56 5.14 6.41
N SER A 319 -12.62 4.71 7.26
CA SER A 319 -11.22 5.15 7.23
C SER A 319 -10.45 4.64 5.98
N GLY A 320 -9.58 5.49 5.42
CA GLY A 320 -8.55 5.10 4.45
C GLY A 320 -8.95 5.06 2.97
N GLY A 321 -10.20 5.36 2.60
CA GLY A 321 -10.61 5.48 1.19
C GLY A 321 -10.52 6.90 0.66
N SER A 322 -9.69 7.17 -0.37
CA SER A 322 -9.60 8.49 -1.00
C SER A 322 -10.70 8.77 -2.03
N GLY A 323 -11.56 7.79 -2.33
CA GLY A 323 -12.57 7.88 -3.39
C GLY A 323 -13.97 7.60 -2.87
N VAL A 324 -14.91 8.50 -3.20
CA VAL A 324 -16.34 8.32 -2.90
C VAL A 324 -16.89 7.21 -3.79
N ILE A 325 -17.51 6.19 -3.21
CA ILE A 325 -18.09 5.08 -3.99
C ILE A 325 -19.61 5.22 -4.02
N GLY A 326 -20.21 5.04 -5.19
CA GLY A 326 -21.66 5.06 -5.36
C GLY A 326 -22.39 4.06 -4.46
N ALA A 327 -23.59 4.41 -4.00
CA ALA A 327 -24.42 3.61 -3.10
C ALA A 327 -23.77 3.23 -1.75
N MET A 328 -22.65 3.86 -1.39
CA MET A 328 -22.02 3.73 -0.08
C MET A 328 -22.26 4.98 0.76
N ASN A 329 -22.34 4.78 2.07
CA ASN A 329 -22.48 5.86 3.02
C ASN A 329 -21.28 6.80 2.92
N THR A 330 -21.61 8.05 2.65
CA THR A 330 -20.68 9.11 2.31
C THR A 330 -21.00 10.33 3.16
N ARG A 331 -19.97 11.10 3.50
CA ARG A 331 -20.11 12.44 4.06
C ARG A 331 -19.98 13.45 2.94
N LEU A 332 -20.96 14.32 2.80
CA LEU A 332 -20.92 15.51 1.96
C LEU A 332 -20.58 16.72 2.84
N THR A 333 -19.54 17.48 2.48
CA THR A 333 -19.24 18.79 3.06
C THR A 333 -19.56 19.85 2.02
N TRP A 334 -20.52 20.71 2.32
CA TRP A 334 -20.93 21.83 1.47
C TRP A 334 -20.67 23.16 2.18
N GLU A 335 -20.13 24.14 1.47
CA GLU A 335 -19.86 25.48 1.99
C GLU A 335 -20.37 26.56 1.04
N GLY A 336 -21.03 27.57 1.60
CA GLY A 336 -21.45 28.75 0.86
C GLY A 336 -21.42 30.01 1.71
N THR A 337 -21.05 31.13 1.09
CA THR A 337 -21.07 32.45 1.74
C THR A 337 -22.42 33.11 1.48
N VAL A 338 -23.06 33.55 2.56
CA VAL A 338 -24.39 34.18 2.48
C VAL A 338 -24.24 35.65 2.09
N ASN A 339 -24.53 35.99 0.83
CA ASN A 339 -24.54 37.37 0.34
C ASN A 339 -25.97 37.91 0.17
N VAL A 340 -26.88 37.50 1.08
CA VAL A 340 -28.31 37.85 1.06
C VAL A 340 -28.60 38.91 2.12
N ASP A 341 -29.06 40.08 1.69
CA ASP A 341 -29.50 41.14 2.61
C ASP A 341 -30.61 40.65 3.56
N GLY A 342 -30.37 40.76 4.87
CA GLY A 342 -31.28 40.24 5.90
C GLY A 342 -31.10 38.77 6.25
N GLY A 343 -30.19 38.05 5.58
CA GLY A 343 -29.84 36.67 5.88
C GLY A 343 -30.81 35.62 5.32
N ILE A 344 -30.53 34.36 5.63
CA ILE A 344 -31.31 33.20 5.16
C ILE A 344 -31.94 32.43 6.33
N SER A 345 -33.15 31.93 6.13
CA SER A 345 -33.90 31.14 7.11
C SER A 345 -33.83 29.63 6.85
N SER A 346 -33.53 29.22 5.62
CA SER A 346 -33.26 27.81 5.28
C SER A 346 -32.40 27.65 4.03
N VAL A 347 -31.74 26.49 3.93
CA VAL A 347 -31.05 26.00 2.74
C VAL A 347 -31.51 24.58 2.45
N THR A 348 -31.81 24.28 1.19
CA THR A 348 -32.09 22.93 0.70
C THR A 348 -30.99 22.52 -0.26
N LEU A 349 -30.29 21.43 0.05
CA LEU A 349 -29.35 20.79 -0.86
C LEU A 349 -30.06 19.66 -1.61
N SER A 350 -29.78 19.53 -2.90
CA SER A 350 -30.37 18.52 -3.78
C SER A 350 -29.28 17.79 -4.57
N LEU A 351 -29.41 16.47 -4.63
CA LEU A 351 -28.55 15.58 -5.38
C LEU A 351 -29.28 14.97 -6.59
N PRO A 352 -28.54 14.48 -7.60
CA PRO A 352 -29.12 13.86 -8.79
C PRO A 352 -29.87 12.56 -8.48
N GLU A 353 -30.71 12.13 -9.42
CA GLU A 353 -31.48 10.89 -9.34
C GLU A 353 -30.59 9.67 -9.03
N GLY A 354 -31.04 8.81 -8.13
CA GLY A 354 -30.26 7.68 -7.62
C GLY A 354 -29.41 8.00 -6.38
N SER A 355 -29.37 9.26 -5.95
CA SER A 355 -28.79 9.66 -4.66
C SER A 355 -29.84 9.68 -3.55
N THR A 356 -29.43 9.53 -2.31
CA THR A 356 -30.32 9.65 -1.15
C THR A 356 -29.65 10.33 0.04
N PHE A 357 -30.41 11.15 0.74
CA PHE A 357 -30.11 11.69 2.07
C PHE A 357 -30.89 10.96 3.17
N GLU A 358 -31.69 9.94 2.84
CA GLU A 358 -32.46 9.20 3.86
C GLU A 358 -31.53 8.53 4.88
N GLY A 359 -31.81 8.72 6.17
CA GLY A 359 -30.97 8.23 7.26
C GLY A 359 -29.72 9.09 7.52
N SER A 360 -29.51 10.16 6.77
CA SER A 360 -28.38 11.08 6.99
C SER A 360 -28.54 11.92 8.26
N THR A 361 -27.40 12.38 8.77
CA THR A 361 -27.29 13.35 9.85
C THR A 361 -26.56 14.59 9.34
N THR A 362 -26.95 15.79 9.79
CA THR A 362 -26.35 17.03 9.31
C THR A 362 -25.78 17.83 10.48
N ARG A 363 -24.49 18.15 10.40
CA ARG A 363 -23.84 19.14 11.28
C ARG A 363 -23.82 20.49 10.58
N VAL A 364 -24.22 21.53 11.33
CA VAL A 364 -24.24 22.91 10.86
C VAL A 364 -23.12 23.68 11.55
N THR A 365 -22.32 24.40 10.77
CA THR A 365 -21.32 25.33 11.27
C THR A 365 -21.47 26.66 10.56
N VAL A 366 -21.60 27.74 11.31
CA VAL A 366 -21.68 29.09 10.78
C VAL A 366 -20.49 29.88 11.30
N LEU A 367 -19.73 30.51 10.40
CA LEU A 367 -18.57 31.33 10.75
C LEU A 367 -18.79 32.77 10.30
N ASP A 368 -18.42 33.73 11.15
CA ASP A 368 -18.24 35.14 10.81
C ASP A 368 -16.75 35.47 10.93
N GLY A 369 -16.07 35.52 9.78
CA GLY A 369 -14.60 35.51 9.74
C GLY A 369 -14.03 34.24 10.39
N LEU A 370 -13.30 34.41 11.49
CA LEU A 370 -12.70 33.33 12.28
C LEU A 370 -13.59 32.86 13.45
N ASN A 371 -14.67 33.59 13.76
CA ASN A 371 -15.49 33.30 14.93
C ASN A 371 -16.65 32.38 14.56
N ARG A 372 -16.83 31.31 15.33
CA ARG A 372 -18.00 30.43 15.19
C ARG A 372 -19.23 31.09 15.80
N LEU A 373 -20.29 31.23 15.00
CA LEU A 373 -21.60 31.66 15.46
C LEU A 373 -22.41 30.46 15.92
N ASN A 374 -23.06 30.59 17.08
CA ASN A 374 -23.97 29.56 17.58
C ASN A 374 -25.34 29.72 16.91
N VAL A 375 -25.55 28.99 15.82
CA VAL A 375 -26.81 28.98 15.07
C VAL A 375 -27.37 27.56 15.08
N ASP A 376 -28.52 27.39 15.75
CA ASP A 376 -29.23 26.11 15.76
C ASP A 376 -29.91 25.88 14.41
N GLY A 377 -29.62 24.74 13.79
CA GLY A 377 -30.22 24.27 12.53
C GLY A 377 -30.92 22.92 12.69
N ASP A 378 -32.14 22.80 12.18
CA ASP A 378 -32.91 21.55 12.09
C ASP A 378 -32.84 21.01 10.66
N ALA A 379 -32.31 19.81 10.48
CA ALA A 379 -32.14 19.19 9.16
C ALA A 379 -33.17 18.09 8.91
N LYS A 380 -33.83 18.14 7.75
CA LYS A 380 -34.81 17.14 7.30
C LYS A 380 -34.44 16.62 5.93
N ALA A 381 -34.13 15.33 5.87
CA ALA A 381 -33.88 14.61 4.63
C ALA A 381 -35.18 14.06 4.03
N SER A 382 -35.31 14.14 2.71
CA SER A 382 -36.42 13.60 1.92
C SER A 382 -35.90 13.14 0.56
N GLY A 383 -35.66 11.84 0.40
CA GLY A 383 -35.12 11.27 -0.84
C GLY A 383 -33.79 11.92 -1.20
N SER A 384 -33.70 12.53 -2.38
CA SER A 384 -32.47 13.18 -2.88
C SER A 384 -32.28 14.63 -2.43
N SER A 385 -33.07 15.13 -1.47
CA SER A 385 -32.88 16.49 -0.92
C SER A 385 -32.81 16.50 0.60
N VAL A 386 -32.05 17.44 1.15
CA VAL A 386 -31.99 17.74 2.59
C VAL A 386 -32.19 19.23 2.82
N THR A 387 -33.18 19.58 3.66
CA THR A 387 -33.49 20.96 4.02
C THR A 387 -33.02 21.23 5.44
N VAL A 388 -32.16 22.24 5.61
CA VAL A 388 -31.71 22.76 6.90
C VAL A 388 -32.42 24.07 7.17
N SER A 389 -33.20 24.13 8.25
CA SER A 389 -33.92 25.33 8.69
C SER A 389 -33.23 25.91 9.92
N PHE A 390 -33.02 27.23 9.95
CA PHE A 390 -32.32 27.90 11.04
C PHE A 390 -33.30 28.58 11.99
N ALA A 391 -33.08 28.43 13.30
CA ALA A 391 -33.93 29.07 14.31
C ALA A 391 -33.83 30.61 14.28
N ALA A 392 -32.63 31.12 13.97
CA ALA A 392 -32.37 32.53 13.68
C ALA A 392 -31.75 32.65 12.27
N PRO A 393 -32.06 33.71 11.50
CA PRO A 393 -31.49 33.85 10.16
C PRO A 393 -29.96 33.90 10.19
N VAL A 394 -29.31 33.16 9.29
CA VAL A 394 -27.85 33.22 9.10
C VAL A 394 -27.50 34.57 8.46
N PRO A 395 -26.66 35.41 9.09
CA PRO A 395 -26.44 36.77 8.65
C PRO A 395 -25.59 36.85 7.38
N ALA A 396 -25.78 37.94 6.63
CA ALA A 396 -24.97 38.22 5.44
C ALA A 396 -23.47 38.34 5.80
N GLY A 397 -22.59 37.84 4.94
CA GLY A 397 -21.14 37.75 5.15
C GLY A 397 -20.68 36.48 5.87
N SER A 398 -21.60 35.67 6.40
CA SER A 398 -21.23 34.43 7.09
C SER A 398 -20.89 33.30 6.12
N LEU A 399 -19.91 32.47 6.47
CA LEU A 399 -19.67 31.19 5.84
C LEU A 399 -20.54 30.13 6.50
N LEU A 400 -21.46 29.54 5.72
CA LEU A 400 -22.28 28.41 6.15
C LEU A 400 -21.63 27.11 5.66
N ARG A 401 -21.23 26.24 6.58
CA ARG A 401 -20.75 24.88 6.32
C ARG A 401 -21.80 23.87 6.79
N LEU A 402 -22.18 22.98 5.89
CA LEU A 402 -23.08 21.85 6.14
C LEU A 402 -22.31 20.54 5.91
N GLU A 403 -22.23 19.70 6.93
CA GLU A 403 -21.64 18.36 6.83
C GLU A 403 -22.75 17.33 6.97
N VAL A 404 -23.10 16.66 5.87
CA VAL A 404 -24.17 15.67 5.80
C VAL A 404 -23.55 14.28 5.74
N THR A 405 -23.60 13.55 6.85
CA THR A 405 -23.09 12.19 7.02
C THR A 405 -24.15 11.14 6.69
N ASP A 406 -23.72 10.00 6.13
CA ASP A 406 -24.58 8.84 5.79
C ASP A 406 -25.55 9.10 4.62
N MET A 407 -25.18 10.01 3.71
CA MET A 407 -25.83 10.14 2.41
C MET A 407 -25.21 9.15 1.40
N GLN A 408 -25.91 8.86 0.29
CA GLN A 408 -25.39 8.01 -0.78
C GLN A 408 -25.51 8.65 -2.16
N PHE A 409 -24.44 8.55 -2.96
CA PHE A 409 -24.43 8.91 -4.39
C PHE A 409 -24.95 7.75 -5.25
N PRO A 410 -25.26 7.95 -6.55
CA PRO A 410 -25.72 6.88 -7.41
C PRO A 410 -24.65 5.80 -7.62
N ALA A 411 -25.09 4.53 -7.73
CA ALA A 411 -24.20 3.36 -7.82
C ALA A 411 -23.29 3.36 -9.06
N GLU A 412 -23.71 3.98 -10.16
CA GLU A 412 -22.98 3.99 -11.44
C GLU A 412 -21.69 4.81 -11.38
N GLY A 413 -21.56 5.70 -10.39
CA GLY A 413 -20.47 6.67 -10.33
C GLY A 413 -20.54 7.73 -11.44
N GLY A 414 -19.66 8.72 -11.37
CA GLY A 414 -19.63 9.84 -12.29
C GLY A 414 -19.26 11.16 -11.61
N ALA A 415 -19.38 12.25 -12.35
CA ALA A 415 -19.23 13.60 -11.83
C ALA A 415 -20.62 14.15 -11.49
N TYR A 416 -20.86 14.46 -10.22
CA TYR A 416 -22.14 14.96 -9.72
C TYR A 416 -21.98 16.34 -9.09
N VAL A 417 -23.00 17.17 -9.20
CA VAL A 417 -23.04 18.49 -8.56
C VAL A 417 -24.10 18.50 -7.47
N VAL A 418 -23.90 19.33 -6.46
CA VAL A 418 -24.90 19.63 -5.43
C VAL A 418 -25.59 20.92 -5.85
N GLY A 419 -26.88 20.82 -6.18
CA GLY A 419 -27.73 21.98 -6.44
C GLY A 419 -28.64 22.25 -5.25
N GLY A 420 -29.64 23.11 -5.44
CA GLY A 420 -30.64 23.32 -4.39
C GLY A 420 -31.41 24.64 -4.48
N SER A 421 -31.97 25.04 -3.34
CA SER A 421 -32.61 26.34 -3.12
C SER A 421 -32.34 26.86 -1.71
N TYR A 422 -32.59 28.14 -1.48
CA TYR A 422 -32.56 28.73 -0.14
C TYR A 422 -33.74 29.67 0.04
N THR A 423 -34.15 29.88 1.30
CA THR A 423 -35.21 30.83 1.66
C THR A 423 -34.62 31.99 2.41
N THR A 424 -34.90 33.22 1.96
CA THR A 424 -34.45 34.45 2.66
C THR A 424 -35.17 34.62 4.00
N ALA A 425 -34.68 35.48 4.87
CA ALA A 425 -35.38 35.85 6.10
C ALA A 425 -36.78 36.46 5.84
N ALA A 426 -36.98 37.05 4.66
CA ALA A 426 -38.27 37.58 4.21
C ALA A 426 -39.21 36.50 3.63
N GLY A 427 -38.82 35.22 3.64
CA GLY A 427 -39.62 34.10 3.16
C GLY A 427 -39.63 33.94 1.63
N THR A 428 -38.71 34.58 0.91
CA THR A 428 -38.60 34.42 -0.55
C THR A 428 -37.69 33.25 -0.87
N GLU A 429 -38.15 32.31 -1.71
CA GLU A 429 -37.33 31.19 -2.16
C GLU A 429 -36.53 31.58 -3.42
N ALA A 430 -35.26 31.20 -3.45
CA ALA A 430 -34.36 31.42 -4.57
C ALA A 430 -33.50 30.18 -4.86
N LYS A 431 -33.07 30.03 -6.11
CA LYS A 431 -32.27 28.88 -6.55
C LYS A 431 -30.82 29.02 -6.07
N LEU A 432 -30.23 27.91 -5.63
CA LEU A 432 -28.81 27.79 -5.33
C LEU A 432 -28.02 27.51 -6.62
N GLU A 433 -26.83 28.08 -6.74
CA GLU A 433 -25.91 27.73 -7.82
C GLU A 433 -25.42 26.28 -7.66
N ASP A 434 -25.16 25.61 -8.78
CA ASP A 434 -24.64 24.25 -8.75
C ASP A 434 -23.19 24.29 -8.22
N SER A 435 -22.86 23.37 -7.33
CA SER A 435 -21.50 23.25 -6.81
C SER A 435 -20.50 22.81 -7.88
N PRO A 436 -19.18 22.93 -7.62
CA PRO A 436 -18.18 22.15 -8.34
C PRO A 436 -18.52 20.65 -8.32
N SER A 437 -18.09 19.93 -9.36
CA SER A 437 -18.40 18.52 -9.52
C SER A 437 -17.62 17.64 -8.55
N ILE A 438 -18.33 16.77 -7.84
CA ILE A 438 -17.83 15.70 -6.99
C ILE A 438 -17.66 14.44 -7.85
N SER A 439 -16.44 13.89 -7.85
CA SER A 439 -16.15 12.63 -8.55
C SER A 439 -16.50 11.43 -7.67
N VAL A 440 -17.34 10.55 -8.19
CA VAL A 440 -17.80 9.32 -7.53
C VAL A 440 -17.39 8.12 -8.35
N ILE A 441 -16.77 7.15 -7.70
CA ILE A 441 -16.36 5.86 -8.25
C ILE A 441 -17.57 4.95 -8.34
N ALA A 442 -17.70 4.27 -9.47
CA ALA A 442 -18.73 3.26 -9.67
C ALA A 442 -18.61 2.13 -8.63
N ASN A 443 -19.74 1.70 -8.07
CA ASN A 443 -19.81 0.52 -7.23
C ASN A 443 -19.77 -0.74 -8.11
N THR A 444 -18.56 -1.12 -8.52
CA THR A 444 -18.34 -2.26 -9.40
C THR A 444 -18.83 -3.56 -8.76
N PRO A 445 -19.14 -4.61 -9.56
CA PRO A 445 -19.50 -5.92 -9.01
C PRO A 445 -18.47 -6.48 -8.01
N VAL A 446 -17.18 -6.18 -8.21
CA VAL A 446 -16.10 -6.56 -7.29
C VAL A 446 -16.26 -5.82 -5.96
N GLN A 447 -16.54 -4.52 -6.00
CA GLN A 447 -16.78 -3.72 -4.82
C GLN A 447 -18.03 -4.16 -4.07
N GLN A 448 -19.09 -4.58 -4.76
CA GLN A 448 -20.27 -5.16 -4.12
C GLN A 448 -19.95 -6.44 -3.33
N VAL A 449 -19.05 -7.29 -3.84
CA VAL A 449 -18.57 -8.47 -3.10
C VAL A 449 -17.77 -8.05 -1.87
N VAL A 450 -16.93 -7.02 -1.98
CA VAL A 450 -16.16 -6.47 -0.86
C VAL A 450 -17.10 -5.96 0.24
N ASN A 451 -18.06 -5.12 -0.12
CA ASN A 451 -19.03 -4.58 0.83
C ASN A 451 -19.88 -5.70 1.46
N TRP A 452 -20.22 -6.73 0.68
CA TRP A 452 -20.89 -7.92 1.20
C TRP A 452 -20.01 -8.65 2.23
N LEU A 453 -18.70 -8.79 1.99
CA LEU A 453 -17.74 -9.36 2.93
C LEU A 453 -17.64 -8.55 4.21
N ASP A 454 -17.63 -7.21 4.12
CA ASP A 454 -17.59 -6.33 5.30
C ASP A 454 -18.77 -6.55 6.25
N GLY A 455 -19.96 -6.81 5.70
CA GLY A 455 -21.16 -7.11 6.48
C GLY A 455 -21.18 -8.51 7.14
N GLN A 456 -20.17 -9.36 6.94
CA GLN A 456 -20.18 -10.73 7.47
C GLN A 456 -19.48 -10.85 8.82
N GLY A 457 -20.18 -11.38 9.83
CA GLY A 457 -19.59 -11.63 11.16
C GLY A 457 -18.38 -12.57 11.15
N TRP A 458 -18.30 -13.52 10.22
CA TRP A 458 -17.13 -14.39 10.08
C TRP A 458 -15.90 -13.66 9.53
N VAL A 459 -16.09 -12.62 8.69
CA VAL A 459 -15.00 -11.79 8.18
C VAL A 459 -14.46 -10.90 9.28
N ALA A 460 -15.34 -10.35 10.12
CA ALA A 460 -14.92 -9.63 11.32
C ALA A 460 -14.10 -10.53 12.27
N ALA A 461 -14.56 -11.76 12.51
CA ALA A 461 -13.82 -12.73 13.32
C ALA A 461 -12.51 -13.21 12.68
N TRP A 462 -12.43 -13.23 11.36
CA TRP A 462 -11.20 -13.53 10.62
C TRP A 462 -10.19 -12.38 10.75
N ASN A 463 -10.65 -11.15 10.53
CA ASN A 463 -9.83 -9.95 10.56
C ASN A 463 -9.35 -9.58 11.97
N SER A 464 -10.04 -10.03 13.02
CA SER A 464 -9.61 -9.82 14.40
C SER A 464 -8.36 -10.64 14.78
N VAL A 465 -8.01 -11.68 14.01
CA VAL A 465 -6.75 -12.40 14.19
C VAL A 465 -5.62 -11.55 13.56
N PRO A 466 -4.63 -11.05 14.33
CA PRO A 466 -3.66 -10.07 13.83
C PRO A 466 -2.94 -10.51 12.55
N PHE A 467 -2.52 -11.77 12.49
CA PHE A 467 -1.87 -12.34 11.32
C PHE A 467 -2.79 -12.38 10.10
N LEU A 468 -4.05 -12.79 10.26
CA LEU A 468 -5.00 -12.89 9.15
C LEU A 468 -5.45 -11.50 8.68
N GLY A 469 -5.67 -10.56 9.60
CA GLY A 469 -5.98 -9.17 9.28
C GLY A 469 -4.84 -8.46 8.54
N MET A 470 -3.58 -8.80 8.83
CA MET A 470 -2.42 -8.19 8.17
C MET A 470 -2.07 -8.81 6.81
N PHE A 471 -2.21 -10.13 6.65
CA PHE A 471 -1.73 -10.85 5.44
C PHE A 471 -2.84 -11.40 4.54
N PHE A 472 -4.05 -11.64 5.07
CA PHE A 472 -5.10 -12.38 4.37
C PHE A 472 -6.47 -11.73 4.56
N LYS A 473 -6.56 -10.40 4.52
CA LYS A 473 -7.83 -9.69 4.66
C LYS A 473 -8.74 -10.04 3.47
N PRO A 474 -9.87 -10.75 3.64
CA PRO A 474 -10.66 -11.29 2.53
C PRO A 474 -11.10 -10.24 1.51
N GLN A 475 -11.47 -9.06 2.01
CA GLN A 475 -11.83 -7.89 1.21
C GLN A 475 -10.70 -7.49 0.25
N LEU A 476 -9.50 -7.32 0.80
CA LEU A 476 -8.33 -6.90 0.04
C LEU A 476 -7.83 -8.01 -0.89
N LEU A 477 -8.02 -9.29 -0.53
CA LEU A 477 -7.71 -10.39 -1.45
C LEU A 477 -8.55 -10.31 -2.72
N VAL A 478 -9.86 -10.06 -2.60
CA VAL A 478 -10.77 -9.97 -3.76
C VAL A 478 -10.38 -8.79 -4.66
N THR A 479 -10.21 -7.59 -4.09
CA THR A 479 -9.83 -6.40 -4.87
C THR A 479 -8.45 -6.55 -5.48
N SER A 480 -7.47 -7.04 -4.71
CA SER A 480 -6.10 -7.22 -5.19
C SER A 480 -6.05 -8.25 -6.30
N PHE A 481 -6.78 -9.36 -6.21
CA PHE A 481 -6.75 -10.37 -7.27
C PHE A 481 -7.19 -9.77 -8.61
N VAL A 482 -8.27 -9.00 -8.63
CA VAL A 482 -8.74 -8.36 -9.86
C VAL A 482 -7.77 -7.27 -10.35
N SER A 483 -7.31 -6.39 -9.47
CA SER A 483 -6.42 -5.27 -9.84
C SER A 483 -5.03 -5.72 -10.30
N LEU A 484 -4.52 -6.83 -9.75
CA LEU A 484 -3.19 -7.36 -10.09
C LEU A 484 -3.16 -8.12 -11.42
N PHE A 485 -4.31 -8.50 -11.97
CA PHE A 485 -4.40 -9.29 -13.19
C PHE A 485 -3.68 -8.62 -14.38
N GLY A 486 -3.80 -7.30 -14.51
CA GLY A 486 -3.11 -6.52 -15.55
C GLY A 486 -1.58 -6.61 -15.43
N GLY A 487 -1.05 -6.38 -14.23
CA GLY A 487 0.38 -6.50 -13.95
C GLY A 487 0.92 -7.92 -14.19
N TRP A 488 0.13 -8.94 -13.84
CA TRP A 488 0.47 -10.34 -14.12
C TRP A 488 0.60 -10.63 -15.61
N LEU A 489 -0.30 -10.09 -16.45
CA LEU A 489 -0.20 -10.21 -17.91
C LEU A 489 1.06 -9.52 -18.46
N VAL A 490 1.46 -8.39 -17.89
CA VAL A 490 2.72 -7.71 -18.26
C VAL A 490 3.93 -8.60 -17.96
N CYS A 491 4.02 -9.22 -16.77
CA CYS A 491 5.09 -10.16 -16.44
C CYS A 491 5.19 -11.29 -17.48
N LEU A 492 4.04 -11.89 -17.82
CA LEU A 492 3.97 -12.95 -18.83
C LEU A 492 4.39 -12.44 -20.21
N GLY A 493 3.90 -11.28 -20.63
CA GLY A 493 4.24 -10.65 -21.90
C GLY A 493 5.74 -10.40 -22.03
N ILE A 494 6.37 -9.81 -21.01
CA ILE A 494 7.81 -9.54 -21.01
C ILE A 494 8.60 -10.83 -21.22
N VAL A 495 8.28 -11.89 -20.48
CA VAL A 495 9.06 -13.14 -20.52
C VAL A 495 8.79 -13.89 -21.83
N ILE A 496 7.53 -14.00 -22.26
CA ILE A 496 7.16 -14.70 -23.51
C ILE A 496 7.82 -14.05 -24.73
N VAL A 497 7.96 -12.72 -24.73
CA VAL A 497 8.63 -12.00 -25.82
C VAL A 497 10.15 -12.09 -25.68
N ALA A 498 10.70 -11.95 -24.47
CA ALA A 498 12.16 -11.98 -24.24
C ALA A 498 12.77 -13.35 -24.53
N TYR A 499 12.10 -14.44 -24.17
CA TYR A 499 12.68 -15.78 -24.21
C TYR A 499 13.05 -16.30 -25.60
N PRO A 500 12.24 -16.09 -26.66
CA PRO A 500 12.64 -16.41 -28.03
C PRO A 500 13.96 -15.73 -28.43
N PHE A 501 14.13 -14.44 -28.11
CA PHE A 501 15.40 -13.75 -28.35
C PHE A 501 16.53 -14.32 -27.49
N ALA A 502 16.25 -14.64 -26.22
CA ALA A 502 17.22 -15.26 -25.32
C ALA A 502 17.72 -16.62 -25.84
N ILE A 503 16.83 -17.46 -26.38
CA ILE A 503 17.17 -18.76 -26.97
C ILE A 503 18.07 -18.57 -28.20
N LEU A 504 17.71 -17.66 -29.10
CA LEU A 504 18.48 -17.38 -30.31
C LEU A 504 19.89 -16.86 -29.98
N LEU A 505 19.98 -15.86 -29.10
CA LEU A 505 21.25 -15.30 -28.65
C LEU A 505 22.07 -16.32 -27.85
N GLY A 506 21.42 -17.08 -26.97
CA GLY A 506 22.06 -18.10 -26.16
C GLY A 506 22.68 -19.19 -27.02
N LEU A 507 21.95 -19.71 -28.01
CA LEU A 507 22.48 -20.69 -28.94
C LEU A 507 23.65 -20.13 -29.77
N LEU A 508 23.54 -18.89 -30.24
CA LEU A 508 24.62 -18.20 -30.95
C LEU A 508 25.90 -18.13 -30.10
N PHE A 509 25.80 -17.62 -28.87
CA PHE A 509 26.94 -17.50 -27.96
C PHE A 509 27.49 -18.86 -27.50
N ALA A 510 26.65 -19.89 -27.36
CA ALA A 510 27.09 -21.25 -27.09
C ALA A 510 27.98 -21.80 -28.21
N ILE A 511 27.55 -21.64 -29.47
CA ILE A 511 28.32 -22.08 -30.65
C ILE A 511 29.62 -21.28 -30.77
N MET A 512 29.58 -19.95 -30.57
CA MET A 512 30.77 -19.11 -30.57
C MET A 512 31.78 -19.54 -29.50
N LYS A 513 31.31 -19.88 -28.29
CA LYS A 513 32.16 -20.35 -27.19
C LYS A 513 32.80 -21.72 -27.46
N ILE A 514 32.14 -22.61 -28.20
CA ILE A 514 32.70 -23.93 -28.59
C ILE A 514 33.59 -23.82 -29.85
N SER A 515 33.46 -22.74 -30.62
CA SER A 515 34.14 -22.59 -31.91
C SER A 515 35.67 -22.69 -31.80
N GLY A 516 36.31 -23.11 -32.89
CA GLY A 516 37.77 -23.14 -33.01
C GLY A 516 38.42 -21.75 -33.10
N VAL A 517 37.64 -20.72 -33.44
CA VAL A 517 38.11 -19.36 -33.67
C VAL A 517 38.33 -18.64 -32.34
N ARG A 518 39.59 -18.25 -32.06
CA ARG A 518 39.97 -17.64 -30.77
C ARG A 518 39.20 -16.36 -30.45
N LEU A 519 38.96 -15.51 -31.45
CA LEU A 519 38.23 -14.25 -31.27
C LEU A 519 36.76 -14.49 -30.89
N ALA A 520 36.05 -15.33 -31.64
CA ALA A 520 34.64 -15.64 -31.37
C ALA A 520 34.47 -16.27 -29.97
N ARG A 521 35.39 -17.17 -29.59
CA ARG A 521 35.44 -17.75 -28.25
C ARG A 521 35.68 -16.70 -27.17
N GLY A 522 36.61 -15.76 -27.40
CA GLY A 522 36.93 -14.67 -26.48
C GLY A 522 35.72 -13.75 -26.24
N VAL A 523 35.06 -13.30 -27.32
CA VAL A 523 33.86 -12.44 -27.23
C VAL A 523 32.74 -13.13 -26.47
N ALA A 524 32.44 -14.39 -26.80
CA ALA A 524 31.40 -15.14 -26.09
C ALA A 524 31.76 -15.39 -24.63
N ALA A 525 33.03 -15.65 -24.32
CA ALA A 525 33.48 -15.81 -22.94
C ALA A 525 33.30 -14.53 -22.12
N VAL A 526 33.67 -13.37 -22.65
CA VAL A 526 33.47 -12.08 -21.97
C VAL A 526 31.99 -11.82 -21.75
N TYR A 527 31.16 -11.92 -22.80
CA TYR A 527 29.71 -11.72 -22.72
C TYR A 527 29.06 -12.57 -21.62
N ILE A 528 29.32 -13.88 -21.65
CA ILE A 528 28.74 -14.84 -20.70
C ILE A 528 29.25 -14.58 -19.29
N ASN A 529 30.55 -14.35 -19.11
CA ASN A 529 31.15 -14.18 -17.79
C ASN A 529 30.71 -12.86 -17.14
N VAL A 530 30.59 -11.77 -17.90
CA VAL A 530 30.15 -10.47 -17.39
C VAL A 530 28.68 -10.52 -16.99
N LEU A 531 27.79 -11.01 -17.86
CA LEU A 531 26.35 -11.02 -17.59
C LEU A 531 25.95 -12.02 -16.50
N ARG A 532 26.63 -13.16 -16.39
CA ARG A 532 26.39 -14.11 -15.29
C ARG A 532 27.15 -13.75 -14.01
N GLY A 533 28.19 -12.93 -14.13
CA GLY A 533 29.01 -12.46 -13.00
C GLY A 533 28.47 -11.20 -12.33
N THR A 534 27.46 -10.55 -12.91
CA THR A 534 26.84 -9.32 -12.38
C THR A 534 25.38 -9.57 -12.01
N PRO A 535 24.86 -8.96 -10.92
CA PRO A 535 23.47 -9.08 -10.54
C PRO A 535 22.52 -8.55 -11.63
N LEU A 536 21.42 -9.25 -11.90
CA LEU A 536 20.39 -8.79 -12.85
C LEU A 536 19.82 -7.42 -12.45
N PHE A 537 19.61 -7.17 -11.16
CA PHE A 537 19.17 -5.88 -10.63
C PHE A 537 20.08 -4.72 -11.10
N LEU A 538 21.40 -4.92 -11.05
CA LEU A 538 22.36 -3.91 -11.53
C LEU A 538 22.26 -3.71 -13.04
N GLN A 539 22.07 -4.79 -13.81
CA GLN A 539 21.91 -4.70 -15.27
C GLN A 539 20.65 -3.92 -15.65
N ILE A 540 19.55 -4.12 -14.91
CA ILE A 540 18.32 -3.34 -15.05
C ILE A 540 18.61 -1.86 -14.79
N TYR A 541 19.24 -1.52 -13.66
CA TYR A 541 19.57 -0.12 -13.32
C TYR A 541 20.44 0.56 -14.39
N ILE A 542 21.50 -0.10 -14.85
CA ILE A 542 22.38 0.47 -15.88
C ILE A 542 21.61 0.73 -17.18
N MET A 543 20.72 -0.17 -17.58
CA MET A 543 19.96 0.00 -18.82
C MET A 543 18.87 1.06 -18.69
N PHE A 544 18.13 1.08 -17.58
CA PHE A 544 17.01 2.02 -17.35
C PHE A 544 17.46 3.43 -17.02
N PHE A 545 18.60 3.63 -16.36
CA PHE A 545 19.11 4.97 -16.06
C PHE A 545 20.24 5.41 -17.00
N GLY A 546 21.10 4.48 -17.44
CA GLY A 546 22.25 4.80 -18.28
C GLY A 546 21.88 5.17 -19.72
N LEU A 547 20.91 4.49 -20.35
CA LEU A 547 20.50 4.82 -21.72
C LEU A 547 19.82 6.19 -21.84
N PRO A 548 18.87 6.57 -20.96
CA PRO A 548 18.32 7.92 -20.97
C PRO A 548 19.36 9.02 -20.73
N MET A 549 20.35 8.78 -19.85
CA MET A 549 21.48 9.72 -19.66
C MET A 549 22.31 9.93 -20.93
N MET A 550 22.32 8.94 -21.84
CA MET A 550 22.95 9.05 -23.16
C MET A 550 22.01 9.64 -24.23
N GLY A 551 20.80 10.08 -23.85
CA GLY A 551 19.79 10.63 -24.76
C GLY A 551 18.96 9.59 -25.51
N ILE A 552 19.03 8.31 -25.12
CA ILE A 552 18.29 7.21 -25.76
C ILE A 552 17.11 6.84 -24.87
N ASN A 553 15.90 7.29 -25.25
CA ASN A 553 14.66 6.97 -24.56
C ASN A 553 13.94 5.81 -25.27
N ILE A 554 13.77 4.70 -24.57
CA ILE A 554 13.07 3.50 -25.06
C ILE A 554 11.92 3.24 -24.10
N ASP A 555 10.79 2.75 -24.63
CA ASP A 555 9.67 2.32 -23.79
C ASP A 555 10.11 1.30 -22.71
N ASN A 556 9.62 1.51 -21.49
CA ASN A 556 10.03 0.74 -20.31
C ASN A 556 9.76 -0.77 -20.46
N ASN A 557 8.66 -1.16 -21.11
CA ASN A 557 8.34 -2.58 -21.31
C ASN A 557 9.27 -3.21 -22.34
N VAL A 558 9.56 -2.49 -23.43
CA VAL A 558 10.53 -2.93 -24.46
C VAL A 558 11.93 -3.05 -23.86
N LEU A 559 12.33 -2.09 -23.02
CA LEU A 559 13.60 -2.12 -22.33
C LEU A 559 13.70 -3.29 -21.35
N GLY A 560 12.61 -3.55 -20.60
CA GLY A 560 12.47 -4.76 -19.77
C GLY A 560 12.67 -6.03 -20.59
N VAL A 561 12.00 -6.18 -21.73
CA VAL A 561 12.17 -7.32 -22.64
C VAL A 561 13.63 -7.50 -23.08
N MET A 562 14.30 -6.42 -23.46
CA MET A 562 15.70 -6.48 -23.91
C MET A 562 16.65 -6.91 -22.79
N VAL A 563 16.52 -6.33 -21.60
CA VAL A 563 17.37 -6.66 -20.45
C VAL A 563 17.16 -8.12 -20.06
N MET A 564 15.91 -8.57 -19.96
CA MET A 564 15.58 -9.96 -19.65
C MET A 564 16.12 -10.92 -20.72
N ALA A 565 15.99 -10.57 -22.00
CA ALA A 565 16.50 -11.41 -23.10
C ALA A 565 18.03 -11.53 -23.07
N ILE A 566 18.73 -10.41 -22.86
CA ILE A 566 20.20 -10.36 -22.78
C ILE A 566 20.69 -11.20 -21.61
N ASN A 567 20.11 -11.01 -20.42
CA ASN A 567 20.48 -11.74 -19.23
C ASN A 567 20.25 -13.24 -19.38
N SER A 568 19.03 -13.66 -19.71
CA SER A 568 18.68 -15.08 -19.89
C SER A 568 19.49 -15.73 -21.00
N SER A 569 19.87 -15.00 -22.07
CA SER A 569 20.70 -15.56 -23.14
C SER A 569 22.09 -16.00 -22.67
N ALA A 570 22.68 -15.33 -21.67
CA ALA A 570 23.97 -15.70 -21.13
C ALA A 570 23.89 -17.03 -20.34
N TYR A 571 22.81 -17.23 -19.59
CA TYR A 571 22.53 -18.50 -18.92
C TYR A 571 22.22 -19.61 -19.93
N LEU A 572 21.37 -19.33 -20.91
CA LEU A 572 21.04 -20.27 -21.99
C LEU A 572 22.28 -20.66 -22.81
N ALA A 573 23.23 -19.75 -23.02
CA ALA A 573 24.48 -20.08 -23.72
C ALA A 573 25.27 -21.16 -23.00
N GLU A 574 25.31 -21.14 -21.66
CA GLU A 574 25.98 -22.18 -20.87
C GLU A 574 25.20 -23.47 -20.84
N ILE A 575 23.87 -23.39 -20.77
CA ILE A 575 22.98 -24.55 -20.81
C ILE A 575 23.14 -25.28 -22.16
N PHE A 576 23.06 -24.56 -23.28
CA PHE A 576 23.26 -25.12 -24.61
C PHE A 576 24.68 -25.65 -24.78
N ARG A 577 25.71 -24.92 -24.32
CA ARG A 577 27.09 -25.38 -24.38
C ARG A 577 27.28 -26.71 -23.65
N ALA A 578 26.79 -26.81 -22.42
CA ALA A 578 26.84 -28.03 -21.62
C ALA A 578 26.04 -29.16 -22.27
N GLY A 579 24.86 -28.85 -22.81
CA GLY A 579 24.03 -29.79 -23.56
C GLY A 579 24.75 -30.38 -24.78
N ILE A 580 25.43 -29.54 -25.58
CA ILE A 580 26.22 -29.98 -26.74
C ILE A 580 27.36 -30.89 -26.28
N GLN A 581 28.10 -30.48 -25.25
CA GLN A 581 29.23 -31.26 -24.73
C GLN A 581 28.83 -32.57 -24.03
N SER A 582 27.57 -32.70 -23.62
CA SER A 582 27.07 -33.94 -23.04
C SER A 582 26.97 -35.08 -24.07
N ILE A 583 27.00 -34.79 -25.37
CA ILE A 583 26.83 -35.80 -26.42
C ILE A 583 28.12 -36.62 -26.56
N PRO A 584 28.05 -37.97 -26.53
CA PRO A 584 29.23 -38.81 -26.62
C PRO A 584 30.06 -38.56 -27.87
N GLN A 585 31.39 -38.53 -27.72
CA GLN A 585 32.34 -38.29 -28.80
C GLN A 585 32.17 -39.26 -29.98
N GLY A 586 31.79 -40.52 -29.71
CA GLY A 586 31.55 -41.52 -30.75
C GLY A 586 30.48 -41.13 -31.78
N GLN A 587 29.52 -40.26 -31.44
CA GLN A 587 28.57 -39.74 -32.44
C GLN A 587 29.24 -38.78 -33.43
N TYR A 588 30.20 -37.99 -32.98
CA TYR A 588 30.99 -37.10 -33.85
C TYR A 588 31.88 -37.92 -34.78
N GLU A 589 32.49 -38.99 -34.27
CA GLU A 589 33.34 -39.91 -35.03
C GLU A 589 32.54 -40.73 -36.06
N ALA A 590 31.33 -41.19 -35.69
CA ALA A 590 30.42 -41.87 -36.59
C ALA A 590 29.94 -40.95 -37.73
N ALA A 591 29.56 -39.71 -37.43
CA ALA A 591 29.16 -38.73 -38.44
C ALA A 591 30.31 -38.41 -39.41
N ALA A 592 31.54 -38.26 -38.89
CA ALA A 592 32.74 -38.07 -39.71
C ALA A 592 33.01 -39.29 -40.61
N SER A 593 32.77 -40.50 -40.12
CA SER A 593 32.91 -41.75 -40.89
C SER A 593 31.90 -41.84 -42.05
N LEU A 594 30.73 -41.20 -41.90
CA LEU A 594 29.72 -41.06 -42.94
C LEU A 594 29.98 -39.87 -43.89
N GLY A 595 31.14 -39.19 -43.76
CA GLY A 595 31.53 -38.07 -44.62
C GLY A 595 30.83 -36.75 -44.31
N MET A 596 30.13 -36.65 -43.16
CA MET A 596 29.44 -35.41 -42.79
C MET A 596 30.45 -34.34 -42.36
N ASN A 597 30.27 -33.11 -42.84
CA ASN A 597 31.06 -31.98 -42.37
C ASN A 597 30.61 -31.52 -40.96
N ARG A 598 31.38 -30.66 -40.30
CA ARG A 598 31.09 -30.21 -38.93
C ARG A 598 29.74 -29.49 -38.80
N ALA A 599 29.32 -28.72 -39.80
CA ALA A 599 28.05 -28.01 -39.78
C ALA A 599 26.87 -28.97 -39.94
N GLN A 600 26.97 -29.94 -40.85
CA GLN A 600 26.01 -31.03 -41.02
C GLN A 600 25.89 -31.87 -39.74
N THR A 601 27.03 -32.24 -39.15
CA THR A 601 27.06 -33.00 -37.88
C THR A 601 26.37 -32.19 -36.77
N MET A 602 26.70 -30.90 -36.65
CA MET A 602 26.11 -30.02 -35.64
C MET A 602 24.59 -29.86 -35.82
N LEU A 603 24.13 -29.48 -37.01
CA LEU A 603 22.73 -29.13 -37.25
C LEU A 603 21.81 -30.36 -37.35
N SER A 604 22.28 -31.44 -37.96
CA SER A 604 21.44 -32.60 -38.26
C SER A 604 21.44 -33.67 -37.16
N ILE A 605 22.51 -33.75 -36.34
CA ILE A 605 22.66 -34.81 -35.34
C ILE A 605 22.73 -34.24 -33.92
N ILE A 606 23.68 -33.34 -33.66
CA ILE A 606 24.02 -32.89 -32.30
C ILE A 606 22.96 -31.94 -31.74
N LEU A 607 22.55 -30.91 -32.50
CA LEU A 607 21.64 -29.88 -32.02
C LEU A 607 20.23 -30.42 -31.69
N PRO A 608 19.60 -31.29 -32.52
CA PRO A 608 18.29 -31.87 -32.18
C PRO A 608 18.33 -32.71 -30.89
N GLN A 609 19.44 -33.41 -30.64
CA GLN A 609 19.63 -34.17 -29.40
C GLN A 609 19.90 -33.25 -28.21
N THR A 610 20.71 -32.21 -28.41
CA THR A 610 21.00 -31.18 -27.40
C THR A 610 19.71 -30.55 -26.90
N VAL A 611 18.84 -30.09 -27.82
CA VAL A 611 17.56 -29.45 -27.47
C VAL A 611 16.77 -30.34 -26.51
N ARG A 612 16.63 -31.65 -26.82
CA ARG A 612 15.89 -32.58 -25.94
C ARG A 612 16.51 -32.74 -24.55
N ARG A 613 17.84 -32.69 -24.46
CA ARG A 613 18.57 -32.84 -23.19
C ARG A 613 18.48 -31.59 -22.31
N VAL A 614 18.44 -30.40 -22.92
CA VAL A 614 18.46 -29.13 -22.16
C VAL A 614 17.08 -28.62 -21.77
N ILE A 615 15.99 -29.11 -22.37
CA ILE A 615 14.62 -28.67 -22.05
C ILE A 615 14.36 -28.53 -20.54
N PRO A 616 14.69 -29.51 -19.67
CA PRO A 616 14.45 -29.38 -18.23
C PRO A 616 15.13 -28.15 -17.60
N THR A 617 16.40 -27.93 -17.97
CA THR A 617 17.18 -26.78 -17.47
C THR A 617 16.70 -25.47 -18.06
N VAL A 618 16.36 -25.43 -19.36
CA VAL A 618 15.79 -24.25 -20.03
C VAL A 618 14.46 -23.84 -19.42
N THR A 619 13.60 -24.79 -19.08
CA THR A 619 12.32 -24.50 -18.41
C THR A 619 12.53 -24.04 -16.97
N SER A 620 13.53 -24.56 -16.26
CA SER A 620 13.88 -24.08 -14.91
C SER A 620 14.40 -22.64 -14.93
N ASP A 621 15.22 -22.30 -15.93
CA ASP A 621 15.66 -20.92 -16.19
C ASP A 621 14.48 -20.01 -16.56
N PHE A 622 13.49 -20.52 -17.31
CA PHE A 622 12.29 -19.75 -17.68
C PHE A 622 11.46 -19.37 -16.46
N ILE A 623 11.26 -20.32 -15.54
CA ILE A 623 10.57 -20.08 -14.27
C ILE A 623 11.31 -19.01 -13.45
N THR A 624 12.64 -19.06 -13.44
CA THR A 624 13.48 -18.09 -12.72
C THR A 624 13.35 -16.71 -13.36
N SER A 625 13.50 -16.61 -14.68
CA SER A 625 13.33 -15.37 -15.45
C SER A 625 11.93 -14.76 -15.27
N TYR A 626 10.88 -15.58 -15.19
CA TYR A 626 9.54 -15.10 -14.87
C TYR A 626 9.45 -14.46 -13.49
N LYS A 627 10.03 -15.08 -12.47
CA LYS A 627 10.08 -14.49 -11.12
C LYS A 627 10.94 -13.23 -11.09
N ASP A 628 12.04 -13.21 -11.81
CA ASP A 628 12.97 -12.08 -11.87
C ASP A 628 12.37 -10.84 -12.57
N THR A 629 11.24 -10.95 -13.27
CA THR A 629 10.47 -9.78 -13.72
C THR A 629 10.08 -8.86 -12.57
N SER A 630 9.93 -9.40 -11.35
CA SER A 630 9.71 -8.60 -10.13
C SER A 630 10.77 -7.52 -9.92
N LEU A 631 12.02 -7.73 -10.37
CA LEU A 631 13.09 -6.76 -10.23
C LEU A 631 12.84 -5.50 -11.08
N LEU A 632 12.02 -5.59 -12.13
CA LEU A 632 11.65 -4.44 -12.96
C LEU A 632 10.76 -3.43 -12.22
N SER A 633 10.08 -3.85 -11.13
CA SER A 633 9.32 -2.92 -10.26
C SER A 633 10.20 -1.81 -9.69
N SER A 634 11.48 -2.11 -9.43
CA SER A 634 12.43 -1.16 -8.85
C SER A 634 12.78 0.03 -9.74
N VAL A 635 12.48 -0.07 -11.04
CA VAL A 635 12.68 0.98 -12.04
C VAL A 635 11.35 1.49 -12.60
N GLY A 636 10.24 1.23 -11.88
CA GLY A 636 8.93 1.78 -12.21
C GLY A 636 8.18 1.07 -13.34
N VAL A 637 8.59 -0.13 -13.75
CA VAL A 637 7.76 -0.95 -14.65
C VAL A 637 6.52 -1.41 -13.89
N MET A 638 5.34 -1.07 -14.41
CA MET A 638 4.04 -1.43 -13.83
C MET A 638 3.70 -2.91 -14.08
N GLU A 639 4.49 -3.80 -13.49
CA GLU A 639 4.24 -5.24 -13.47
C GLU A 639 3.62 -5.68 -12.13
N LEU A 640 3.44 -6.98 -11.93
CA LEU A 640 2.74 -7.56 -10.78
C LEU A 640 3.24 -7.04 -9.42
N MET A 641 4.56 -7.01 -9.18
CA MET A 641 5.11 -6.52 -7.91
C MET A 641 4.90 -5.02 -7.73
N MET A 642 5.06 -4.20 -8.78
CA MET A 642 4.78 -2.76 -8.71
C MET A 642 3.31 -2.46 -8.40
N PHE A 643 2.37 -3.15 -9.04
CA PHE A 643 0.95 -3.00 -8.71
C PHE A 643 0.64 -3.43 -7.27
N SER A 644 1.24 -4.53 -6.79
CA SER A 644 1.04 -4.98 -5.40
C SER A 644 1.62 -4.01 -4.38
N LYS A 645 2.77 -3.38 -4.70
CA LYS A 645 3.37 -2.32 -3.88
C LYS A 645 2.43 -1.11 -3.79
N ASN A 646 1.92 -0.64 -4.94
CA ASN A 646 0.99 0.50 -4.96
C ASN A 646 -0.27 0.22 -4.15
N LEU A 647 -0.88 -0.97 -4.30
CA LEU A 647 -2.05 -1.35 -3.52
C LEU A 647 -1.75 -1.46 -2.02
N THR A 648 -0.57 -1.97 -1.65
CA THR A 648 -0.14 -2.07 -0.25
C THR A 648 0.03 -0.68 0.37
N THR A 649 0.66 0.24 -0.36
CA THR A 649 0.83 1.64 0.08
C THR A 649 -0.50 2.34 0.24
N VAL A 650 -1.45 2.16 -0.70
CA VAL A 650 -2.77 2.80 -0.62
C VAL A 650 -3.64 2.20 0.48
N SER A 651 -3.56 0.89 0.72
CA SER A 651 -4.41 0.20 1.70
C SER A 651 -3.83 0.09 3.11
N GLY A 652 -2.54 0.43 3.30
CA GLY A 652 -1.83 0.22 4.56
C GLY A 652 -1.70 -1.26 4.98
N ASN A 653 -1.92 -2.21 4.05
CA ASN A 653 -2.04 -3.63 4.37
C ASN A 653 -1.27 -4.51 3.38
N ILE A 654 -0.63 -5.58 3.87
CA ILE A 654 0.30 -6.44 3.12
C ILE A 654 -0.41 -7.50 2.25
N THR A 655 -1.72 -7.69 2.43
CA THR A 655 -2.54 -8.64 1.65
C THR A 655 -2.33 -8.60 0.12
N PRO A 656 -2.14 -7.45 -0.55
CA PRO A 656 -1.86 -7.41 -1.99
C PRO A 656 -0.60 -8.19 -2.39
N TYR A 657 0.44 -8.24 -1.56
CA TYR A 657 1.61 -9.09 -1.82
C TYR A 657 1.29 -10.58 -1.73
N MET A 658 0.37 -10.99 -0.86
CA MET A 658 -0.10 -12.38 -0.80
C MET A 658 -0.90 -12.76 -2.05
N ALA A 659 -1.71 -11.85 -2.58
CA ALA A 659 -2.38 -12.04 -3.86
C ALA A 659 -1.35 -12.16 -5.02
N ALA A 660 -0.31 -11.33 -5.03
CA ALA A 660 0.79 -11.45 -5.99
C ALA A 660 1.53 -12.80 -5.90
N ALA A 661 1.75 -13.31 -4.68
CA ALA A 661 2.35 -14.63 -4.47
C ALA A 661 1.51 -15.75 -5.11
N ILE A 662 0.18 -15.67 -5.00
CA ILE A 662 -0.73 -16.63 -5.65
C ILE A 662 -0.56 -16.57 -7.18
N TYR A 663 -0.48 -15.38 -7.77
CA TYR A 663 -0.23 -15.22 -9.21
C TYR A 663 1.08 -15.87 -9.68
N TYR A 664 2.16 -15.71 -8.92
CA TYR A 664 3.41 -16.43 -9.19
C TYR A 664 3.22 -17.95 -9.10
N LEU A 665 2.50 -18.45 -8.09
CA LEU A 665 2.26 -19.89 -7.91
C LEU A 665 1.39 -20.50 -9.02
N ILE A 666 0.40 -19.76 -9.54
CA ILE A 666 -0.47 -20.17 -10.65
C ILE A 666 0.37 -20.54 -11.89
N VAL A 667 1.46 -19.82 -12.15
CA VAL A 667 2.34 -20.08 -13.30
C VAL A 667 3.43 -21.07 -12.95
N THR A 668 4.07 -20.92 -11.80
CA THR A 668 5.27 -21.70 -11.45
C THR A 668 4.96 -23.16 -11.10
N LEU A 669 3.88 -23.46 -10.36
CA LEU A 669 3.57 -24.84 -9.96
C LEU A 669 3.26 -25.78 -11.15
N PRO A 670 2.45 -25.38 -12.16
CA PRO A 670 2.26 -26.19 -13.36
C PRO A 670 3.55 -26.40 -14.14
N LEU A 671 4.38 -25.36 -14.30
CA LEU A 671 5.66 -25.46 -15.01
C LEU A 671 6.64 -26.40 -14.31
N ILE A 672 6.75 -26.34 -12.96
CA ILE A 672 7.56 -27.29 -12.18
C ILE A 672 7.10 -28.73 -12.41
N ARG A 673 5.78 -28.97 -12.45
CA ARG A 673 5.26 -30.32 -12.76
C ARG A 673 5.64 -30.75 -14.17
N ILE A 674 5.53 -29.87 -15.17
CA ILE A 674 5.94 -30.17 -16.54
C ILE A 674 7.42 -30.56 -16.59
N VAL A 675 8.31 -29.81 -15.93
CA VAL A 675 9.75 -30.14 -15.84
C VAL A 675 9.94 -31.54 -15.26
N SER A 676 9.32 -31.83 -14.12
CA SER A 676 9.45 -33.14 -13.46
C SER A 676 8.95 -34.31 -14.34
N LEU A 677 7.93 -34.08 -15.17
CA LEU A 677 7.43 -35.08 -16.11
C LEU A 677 8.41 -35.32 -17.26
N VAL A 678 9.01 -34.25 -17.79
CA VAL A 678 10.02 -34.35 -18.86
C VAL A 678 11.27 -35.08 -18.34
N GLU A 679 11.75 -34.74 -17.15
CA GLU A 679 12.90 -35.41 -16.52
C GLU A 679 12.66 -36.91 -16.34
N ARG A 680 11.49 -37.30 -15.82
CA ARG A 680 11.11 -38.72 -15.66
C ARG A 680 11.07 -39.45 -16.99
N ARG A 681 10.54 -38.82 -18.04
CA ARG A 681 10.49 -39.43 -19.39
C ARG A 681 11.88 -39.60 -20.00
N LEU A 682 12.76 -38.61 -19.86
CA LEU A 682 14.14 -38.69 -20.34
C LEU A 682 14.91 -39.79 -19.60
N ALA A 683 14.81 -39.85 -18.27
CA ALA A 683 15.47 -40.89 -17.47
C ALA A 683 15.00 -42.31 -17.84
N ASN A 684 13.71 -42.49 -18.14
CA ASN A 684 13.16 -43.78 -18.57
C ASN A 684 13.64 -44.17 -19.98
N ALA A 685 13.78 -43.21 -20.89
CA ALA A 685 14.32 -43.43 -22.23
C ALA A 685 15.80 -43.86 -22.18
N GLU A 686 16.60 -43.23 -21.31
CA GLU A 686 18.03 -43.57 -21.13
C GLU A 686 18.24 -44.95 -20.51
N ARG A 687 17.31 -45.43 -19.67
CA ARG A 687 17.35 -46.79 -19.07
C ARG A 687 16.82 -47.89 -19.99
N GLY A 688 16.46 -47.59 -21.24
CA GLY A 688 16.00 -48.58 -22.23
C GLY A 688 14.55 -49.04 -22.06
N GLY A 689 13.72 -48.30 -21.31
CA GLY A 689 12.32 -48.65 -21.02
C GLY A 689 11.29 -48.21 -22.07
N GLY A 690 11.71 -47.90 -23.30
CA GLY A 690 10.78 -47.56 -24.38
C GLY A 690 10.01 -48.78 -24.89
N THR A 691 8.73 -48.60 -25.23
CA THR A 691 7.90 -49.65 -25.85
C THR A 691 8.58 -50.17 -27.11
N ARG A 692 9.08 -51.41 -27.05
CA ARG A 692 9.70 -52.10 -28.19
C ARG A 692 8.64 -52.24 -29.30
N PRO A 693 8.89 -51.81 -30.55
CA PRO A 693 7.89 -51.92 -31.60
C PRO A 693 7.52 -53.39 -31.78
N LYS A 694 6.21 -53.67 -31.75
CA LYS A 694 5.66 -55.01 -31.95
C LYS A 694 6.08 -55.46 -33.35
N ALA A 695 7.00 -56.42 -33.43
CA ALA A 695 7.41 -56.99 -34.71
C ALA A 695 6.15 -57.50 -35.42
N ALA A 696 5.84 -56.92 -36.58
CA ALA A 696 4.79 -57.42 -37.44
C ALA A 696 5.12 -58.86 -37.81
N SER A 697 4.27 -59.82 -37.42
CA SER A 697 4.44 -61.21 -37.81
C SER A 697 4.27 -61.29 -39.33
N ALA A 698 5.38 -61.44 -40.05
CA ALA A 698 5.34 -61.88 -41.43
C ALA A 698 4.88 -63.35 -41.43
N SER A 699 3.58 -63.56 -41.64
CA SER A 699 3.03 -64.88 -41.96
C SER A 699 3.39 -65.20 -43.41
N GLY A 700 4.59 -65.77 -43.61
CA GLY A 700 5.05 -66.31 -44.87
C GLY A 700 5.48 -67.77 -44.67
N ARG A 701 4.65 -68.67 -45.19
CA ARG A 701 4.81 -70.12 -45.32
C ARG A 701 6.25 -70.67 -45.34
N GLY A 702 6.45 -71.76 -44.60
CA GLY A 702 7.13 -72.94 -45.14
C GLY A 702 8.39 -73.42 -44.41
N ALA A 703 8.38 -74.74 -44.14
CA ALA A 703 9.51 -75.64 -43.88
C ALA A 703 10.11 -75.69 -42.47
N SER A 704 9.59 -76.67 -41.72
CA SER A 704 10.30 -77.59 -40.83
C SER A 704 11.82 -77.66 -41.04
N HIS A 705 12.59 -77.45 -39.97
CA HIS A 705 13.78 -78.25 -39.67
C HIS A 705 14.04 -78.27 -38.17
N THR A 706 13.96 -79.47 -37.60
CA THR A 706 14.56 -79.88 -36.32
C THR A 706 16.08 -80.04 -36.47
N VAL A 707 16.78 -80.24 -35.33
CA VAL A 707 18.24 -80.40 -35.10
C VAL A 707 18.88 -79.06 -34.68
N GLY A 708 19.64 -78.94 -33.60
CA GLY A 708 20.09 -79.88 -32.58
C GLY A 708 20.87 -79.13 -31.51
N GLU A 709 20.84 -79.71 -30.33
CA GLU A 709 21.53 -79.41 -29.08
C GLU A 709 23.01 -78.97 -29.22
N LYS A 710 23.45 -77.93 -28.48
CA LYS A 710 24.44 -78.04 -27.38
C LYS A 710 24.96 -76.69 -26.84
N THR A 711 24.73 -76.53 -25.53
CA THR A 711 25.61 -76.00 -24.47
C THR A 711 26.14 -74.55 -24.52
N ALA A 712 25.69 -73.73 -23.55
CA ALA A 712 26.56 -73.24 -22.46
C ALA A 712 25.73 -72.84 -21.23
N SER A 713 26.20 -73.35 -20.09
CA SER A 713 25.66 -73.22 -18.73
C SER A 713 25.85 -71.81 -18.16
N SER A 714 24.89 -71.30 -17.39
CA SER A 714 25.20 -70.45 -16.23
C SER A 714 24.20 -70.63 -15.10
N TYR A 715 24.77 -70.70 -13.90
CA TYR A 715 24.24 -71.08 -12.61
C TYR A 715 23.22 -70.09 -12.02
N HIS A 716 22.36 -70.63 -11.15
CA HIS A 716 21.43 -69.95 -10.26
C HIS A 716 22.06 -68.88 -9.36
N ALA A 717 21.32 -67.79 -9.15
CA ALA A 717 21.15 -67.19 -7.83
C ALA A 717 19.72 -66.63 -7.69
N GLN A 718 18.92 -67.28 -6.82
CA GLN A 718 17.60 -66.85 -6.35
C GLN A 718 17.70 -65.64 -5.43
N GLY A 719 16.72 -64.74 -5.50
CA GLY A 719 16.58 -63.62 -4.56
C GLY A 719 15.24 -62.89 -4.65
N ARG A 720 14.17 -63.53 -4.15
CA ARG A 720 12.92 -63.00 -3.56
C ARG A 720 12.33 -61.69 -4.15
N ASP A 721 11.32 -61.86 -4.99
CA ASP A 721 10.25 -60.86 -5.17
C ASP A 721 9.05 -61.23 -4.30
N ALA A 722 8.79 -60.45 -3.26
CA ALA A 722 7.48 -60.33 -2.62
C ALA A 722 7.40 -59.00 -1.83
N SER A 723 6.28 -58.31 -2.02
CA SER A 723 5.69 -57.22 -1.22
C SER A 723 6.45 -55.90 -1.09
N TRP A 724 6.15 -54.94 -1.99
CA TRP A 724 6.04 -53.49 -1.66
C TRP A 724 5.02 -52.82 -2.61
N GLU A 725 3.77 -53.28 -2.58
CA GLU A 725 2.60 -52.50 -3.01
C GLU A 725 1.72 -52.30 -1.78
N SER A 726 2.00 -51.26 -1.01
CA SER A 726 1.10 -50.69 0.00
C SER A 726 1.83 -49.54 0.69
N GLY A 727 1.33 -48.33 0.50
CA GLY A 727 1.83 -47.14 1.19
C GLY A 727 2.13 -45.98 0.27
N MET A 728 1.08 -45.40 -0.34
CA MET A 728 1.03 -43.98 -0.70
C MET A 728 -0.38 -43.53 -1.19
N HIS A 729 -1.43 -44.13 -0.64
CA HIS A 729 -2.78 -43.56 -0.69
C HIS A 729 -3.23 -43.32 0.75
N GLY A 730 -2.97 -42.12 1.25
CA GLY A 730 -3.20 -41.78 2.65
C GLY A 730 -2.75 -40.36 2.95
N ALA A 731 -3.25 -39.39 2.18
CA ALA A 731 -3.08 -37.96 2.48
C ALA A 731 -4.24 -37.09 1.99
N LEU A 732 -5.23 -37.65 1.27
CA LEU A 732 -6.39 -36.91 0.74
C LEU A 732 -7.76 -37.43 1.21
N ASP A 733 -7.85 -38.63 1.80
CA ASP A 733 -9.11 -39.16 2.35
C ASP A 733 -9.46 -38.64 3.76
N VAL A 734 -8.60 -37.82 4.36
CA VAL A 734 -8.83 -37.22 5.69
C VAL A 734 -9.62 -35.90 5.60
N LEU A 735 -9.83 -35.35 4.40
CA LEU A 735 -10.46 -34.03 4.21
C LEU A 735 -11.91 -34.06 3.70
N THR A 736 -12.56 -35.23 3.60
CA THR A 736 -13.93 -35.34 3.04
C THR A 736 -14.91 -36.22 3.82
N GLY A 737 -14.60 -36.63 5.05
CA GLY A 737 -15.52 -37.41 5.89
C GLY A 737 -16.55 -36.55 6.67
N PRO A 738 -17.83 -36.96 6.79
CA PRO A 738 -18.82 -36.21 7.56
C PRO A 738 -18.54 -36.32 9.07
N PHE A 739 -18.69 -35.18 9.78
CA PHE A 739 -18.53 -35.06 11.23
C PHE A 739 -19.39 -36.09 11.99
N ARG A 740 -18.74 -36.90 12.84
CA ARG A 740 -19.42 -37.68 13.89
C ARG A 740 -18.89 -37.27 15.25
N THR A 741 -19.83 -36.98 16.14
CA THR A 741 -19.64 -36.62 17.54
C THR A 741 -19.15 -37.83 18.35
N HIS A 742 -18.19 -37.61 19.25
CA HIS A 742 -17.76 -38.60 20.25
C HIS A 742 -18.68 -38.54 21.49
N PRO A 743 -19.12 -39.68 22.04
CA PRO A 743 -19.68 -39.75 23.39
C PRO A 743 -18.58 -39.97 24.43
N ALA A 744 -18.86 -39.48 25.65
CA ALA A 744 -18.04 -39.55 26.85
C ALA A 744 -17.98 -40.96 27.48
N SER A 745 -16.88 -41.25 28.20
CA SER A 745 -16.75 -42.15 29.38
C SER A 745 -15.27 -42.13 29.81
N SER A 746 -14.88 -41.57 30.97
CA SER A 746 -14.99 -42.04 32.36
C SER A 746 -14.03 -43.19 32.73
N GLU A 747 -13.12 -42.89 33.68
CA GLU A 747 -12.38 -43.78 34.62
C GLU A 747 -11.39 -44.78 33.97
N VAL A 748 -10.13 -44.96 34.41
CA VAL A 748 -9.46 -44.93 35.72
C VAL A 748 -8.03 -44.42 35.55
#